data_AF-A0AAF3FQZ5-F1
#
_entry.id   AF-A0AAF3FQZ5-F1
#
_cell.length_a   1.000
_cell.length_b   1.000
_cell.length_c   1.000
_cell.angle_alpha   90.00
_cell.angle_beta   90.00
_cell.angle_gamma   90.00
#
_symmetry.space_group_name_H-M   'P 1'
#
loop_
_entity.id
_entity.type
_entity.pdbx_description
1 polymer ?
#
loop_
_entity_poly.entity_id
_entity_poly.type
_entity_poly.pdbx_seq_one_letter_code
_entity_poly.pdbx_strand_id
1 'polypeptide(L)'
;MPYETVMDPAGTMRAFKSAFAEVVANPDWKTARLIERQRWNPYSFEGGSTCAIAGADFVVLASDTRMSQHEVNIITRDAEKMHVLNDNCVLATSGFYGDVLQLKRVLQSRLHKYRFDYRSEMTVDLCAELLARNLYYRRFFPYLTGAILAGVDENGKGAVFSYDPIGCIERLTYTASGAAEPMIIPFLDCQIGHVTLSDSADKPELTLERAKSLIKDAFRGAAEREISTGDKIHLIVARAGQPIEYLWRTALLLQFSTFSQAAYMFFMVYAGASPTLASCNDQNTTNCLTYEAGNCSTMRLDYQFKSINVEWSYVCNDAKTVKTSIAYQMVGVLVGSILFGQLGESLGRKKALMISMIGTTIAFFLTAFTFNLVTFTIVRFICGIFSGGQIVLALVFVLETVPKSMRMWMTLCISWSPNIIIFAGVAFWAQSWDRLSLAVALITSPAIFILSFLICESPRWLLQKGRVEEAKRVMYKIYKINKMPLSKKVVDEIFENEIHLKKSLTLKNVYTFADLFSHRSVSVPLLSLCICIMFTAINAYGIIFNIEKLSGIIFLNAALNGFLRYFFNVFFAILEPRVKKLGRKLMHSISVLTVLFSVLMVLYGNFTENKYLWKFESFILILAASMASQLFLAISVTATEMLPTPIRTIGYSLVQVFSRGGVIFAPFLFLLSEYWEELPLLIMTVIAAIQFIIFAVFVPETKGHSMPEQMPMKRSKNSDYQTPPDQELIEK
;
A
#
# COMPACT_ATOMS: atom_id res chain seq x y z
N MET A 1 22.25 -72.72 -28.86
CA MET A 1 23.14 -73.11 -29.99
C MET A 1 24.25 -73.98 -29.41
N PRO A 2 24.59 -75.13 -30.03
CA PRO A 2 25.67 -75.97 -29.54
C PRO A 2 27.01 -75.27 -29.77
N TYR A 3 27.90 -75.34 -28.76
CA TYR A 3 29.19 -74.69 -28.73
C TYR A 3 30.25 -75.64 -29.30
N GLU A 4 30.34 -75.71 -30.61
CA GLU A 4 31.52 -76.27 -31.28
C GLU A 4 32.41 -75.11 -31.70
N THR A 5 33.46 -74.84 -30.95
CA THR A 5 34.74 -74.41 -31.51
C THR A 5 35.84 -74.88 -30.58
N VAL A 6 36.76 -75.67 -31.14
CA VAL A 6 38.05 -76.01 -30.56
C VAL A 6 38.81 -74.69 -30.39
N MET A 7 38.64 -73.99 -29.27
CA MET A 7 39.52 -72.88 -28.93
C MET A 7 40.88 -73.50 -28.62
N ASP A 8 41.87 -73.24 -29.47
CA ASP A 8 43.28 -73.49 -29.17
C ASP A 8 43.67 -72.60 -27.96
N PRO A 9 43.74 -73.18 -26.75
CA PRO A 9 44.02 -72.40 -25.53
C PRO A 9 45.47 -71.89 -25.55
N ALA A 10 46.35 -72.60 -26.26
CA ALA A 10 47.73 -72.21 -26.42
C ALA A 10 47.88 -71.05 -27.41
N GLY A 11 47.11 -71.06 -28.51
CA GLY A 11 47.04 -69.95 -29.46
C GLY A 11 46.52 -68.66 -28.83
N THR A 12 45.42 -68.74 -28.09
CA THR A 12 44.86 -67.60 -27.34
C THR A 12 45.81 -67.09 -26.25
N MET A 13 46.48 -67.99 -25.52
CA MET A 13 47.49 -67.61 -24.53
C MET A 13 48.73 -66.96 -25.17
N ARG A 14 49.15 -67.39 -26.36
CA ARG A 14 50.25 -66.74 -27.10
C ARG A 14 49.85 -65.35 -27.59
N ALA A 15 48.64 -65.21 -28.13
CA ALA A 15 48.11 -63.91 -28.55
C ALA A 15 47.99 -62.94 -27.36
N PHE A 16 47.52 -63.43 -26.21
CA PHE A 16 47.49 -62.65 -24.98
C PHE A 16 48.90 -62.24 -24.53
N LYS A 17 49.86 -63.16 -24.52
CA LYS A 17 51.26 -62.85 -24.15
C LYS A 17 51.92 -61.86 -25.11
N SER A 18 51.62 -61.93 -26.42
CA SER A 18 52.17 -60.96 -27.38
C SER A 18 51.54 -59.58 -27.18
N ALA A 19 50.22 -59.50 -27.04
CA ALA A 19 49.53 -58.25 -26.74
C ALA A 19 50.00 -57.64 -25.40
N PHE A 20 50.20 -58.48 -24.39
CA PHE A 20 50.72 -58.04 -23.10
C PHE A 20 52.17 -57.54 -23.20
N ALA A 21 53.03 -58.24 -23.96
CA ALA A 21 54.40 -57.79 -24.20
C ALA A 21 54.44 -56.46 -24.97
N GLU A 22 53.50 -56.24 -25.90
CA GLU A 22 53.35 -54.98 -26.63
C GLU A 22 52.94 -53.83 -25.70
N VAL A 23 51.96 -54.04 -24.82
CA VAL A 23 51.53 -53.07 -23.81
C VAL A 23 52.64 -52.79 -22.77
N VAL A 24 53.47 -53.79 -22.42
CA VAL A 24 54.62 -53.58 -21.51
C VAL A 24 55.75 -52.82 -22.20
N ALA A 25 55.99 -53.08 -23.49
CA ALA A 25 57.03 -52.40 -24.26
C ALA A 25 56.66 -50.93 -24.55
N ASN A 26 55.41 -50.71 -24.95
CA ASN A 26 54.81 -49.42 -25.28
C ASN A 26 53.54 -49.19 -24.46
N PRO A 27 53.67 -48.95 -23.14
CA PRO A 27 52.50 -48.66 -22.34
C PRO A 27 51.83 -47.37 -22.81
N ASP A 28 50.50 -47.33 -22.81
CA ASP A 28 49.70 -46.21 -23.31
C ASP A 28 50.06 -44.86 -22.67
N TRP A 29 50.67 -44.87 -21.48
CA TRP A 29 51.14 -43.66 -20.80
C TRP A 29 52.48 -43.10 -21.35
N LYS A 30 53.24 -43.85 -22.16
CA LYS A 30 54.43 -43.37 -22.91
C LYS A 30 54.06 -42.71 -24.23
N THR A 31 53.00 -43.16 -24.87
CA THR A 31 52.41 -42.49 -26.05
C THR A 31 51.91 -41.16 -25.57
N ALA A 32 52.67 -40.10 -25.88
CA ALA A 32 52.52 -38.73 -25.39
C ALA A 32 51.15 -38.48 -24.76
N ARG A 33 51.10 -38.31 -23.43
CA ARG A 33 50.02 -37.53 -22.81
C ARG A 33 49.86 -36.33 -23.73
N LEU A 34 48.73 -36.25 -24.42
CA LEU A 34 48.23 -34.98 -24.90
C LEU A 34 48.15 -34.15 -23.62
N ILE A 35 49.23 -33.42 -23.33
CA ILE A 35 49.14 -32.21 -22.54
C ILE A 35 48.19 -31.41 -23.39
N GLU A 36 46.89 -31.50 -23.09
CA GLU A 36 45.96 -30.48 -23.50
C GLU A 36 46.63 -29.21 -23.03
N ARG A 37 47.25 -28.50 -23.98
CA ARG A 37 47.70 -27.14 -23.73
C ARG A 37 46.47 -26.50 -23.10
N GLN A 38 46.60 -26.01 -21.86
CA GLN A 38 45.63 -25.09 -21.31
C GLN A 38 45.61 -23.91 -22.29
N ARG A 39 44.79 -24.04 -23.34
CA ARG A 39 44.46 -22.95 -24.22
C ARG A 39 43.74 -21.99 -23.30
N TRP A 40 44.25 -20.77 -23.23
CA TRP A 40 43.57 -19.70 -22.52
C TRP A 40 42.10 -19.68 -23.00
N ASN A 41 41.20 -20.12 -22.14
CA ASN A 41 39.77 -20.04 -22.36
C ASN A 41 39.28 -18.85 -21.54
N PRO A 42 38.79 -17.77 -22.17
CA PRO A 42 38.26 -16.62 -21.44
C PRO A 42 37.03 -16.97 -20.59
N TYR A 43 36.37 -18.10 -20.87
CA TYR A 43 35.23 -18.61 -20.12
C TYR A 43 35.65 -19.80 -19.26
N SER A 44 36.22 -19.53 -18.09
CA SER A 44 36.37 -20.55 -17.05
C SER A 44 35.03 -20.76 -16.35
N PHE A 45 34.54 -21.99 -16.23
CA PHE A 45 33.38 -22.24 -15.38
C PHE A 45 33.85 -22.05 -13.92
N GLU A 46 33.54 -20.92 -13.29
CA GLU A 46 34.04 -20.61 -11.94
C GLU A 46 33.35 -21.41 -10.82
N GLY A 47 32.61 -22.46 -11.19
CA GLY A 47 32.16 -23.52 -10.31
C GLY A 47 31.12 -23.08 -9.27
N GLY A 48 30.78 -24.04 -8.41
CA GLY A 48 29.74 -23.93 -7.40
C GLY A 48 28.41 -24.54 -7.83
N SER A 49 27.53 -24.66 -6.85
CA SER A 49 26.28 -25.40 -6.94
C SER A 49 25.16 -24.65 -6.24
N THR A 50 24.01 -24.68 -6.89
CA THR A 50 22.77 -24.10 -6.39
C THR A 50 21.67 -25.14 -6.44
N CYS A 51 20.70 -25.03 -5.53
CA CYS A 51 19.56 -25.93 -5.46
C CYS A 51 18.33 -25.18 -4.94
N ALA A 52 17.15 -25.56 -5.42
CA ALA A 52 15.89 -25.04 -4.93
C ALA A 52 14.84 -26.15 -4.78
N ILE A 53 13.97 -26.00 -3.79
CA ILE A 53 12.82 -26.87 -3.51
C ILE A 53 11.58 -25.99 -3.31
N ALA A 54 10.51 -26.32 -4.03
CA ALA A 54 9.17 -25.76 -3.87
C ALA A 54 8.30 -26.67 -3.00
N GLY A 55 7.70 -26.09 -1.96
CA GLY A 55 6.68 -26.70 -1.11
C GLY A 55 5.28 -26.14 -1.37
N ALA A 56 4.33 -26.50 -0.51
CA ALA A 56 2.94 -26.07 -0.61
C ALA A 56 2.76 -24.56 -0.43
N ASP A 57 3.43 -23.96 0.56
CA ASP A 57 3.36 -22.53 0.90
C ASP A 57 4.75 -21.86 1.00
N PHE A 58 5.80 -22.54 0.56
CA PHE A 58 7.18 -22.09 0.73
C PHE A 58 8.08 -22.49 -0.44
N VAL A 59 9.23 -21.81 -0.54
CA VAL A 59 10.38 -22.21 -1.34
C VAL A 59 11.63 -22.13 -0.48
N VAL A 60 12.51 -23.14 -0.60
CA VAL A 60 13.84 -23.11 -0.01
C VAL A 60 14.86 -23.14 -1.15
N LEU A 61 15.72 -22.14 -1.20
CA LEU A 61 16.87 -22.11 -2.09
C LEU A 61 18.15 -22.22 -1.27
N ALA A 62 19.17 -22.85 -1.83
CA ALA A 62 20.50 -22.85 -1.25
C ALA A 62 21.60 -22.80 -2.31
N SER A 63 22.73 -22.22 -1.92
CA SER A 63 23.96 -22.23 -2.68
C SER A 63 25.15 -22.44 -1.77
N ASP A 64 26.23 -22.98 -2.30
CA ASP A 64 27.53 -22.94 -1.63
C ASP A 64 28.23 -21.58 -1.88
N THR A 65 29.25 -21.25 -1.08
CA THR A 65 29.97 -19.96 -1.18
C THR A 65 31.34 -20.06 -1.87
N ARG A 66 31.76 -21.25 -2.30
CA ARG A 66 33.06 -21.44 -2.97
C ARG A 66 33.02 -21.01 -4.43
N MET A 67 34.08 -20.36 -4.92
CA MET A 67 34.27 -20.08 -6.34
C MET A 67 35.66 -20.55 -6.75
N SER A 68 35.72 -21.42 -7.75
CA SER A 68 36.95 -22.11 -8.16
C SER A 68 37.20 -21.95 -9.65
N GLN A 69 38.41 -21.58 -10.03
CA GLN A 69 38.85 -21.54 -11.42
C GLN A 69 39.45 -22.89 -11.84
N HIS A 70 39.01 -23.41 -12.99
CA HIS A 70 39.54 -24.65 -13.58
C HIS A 70 39.58 -25.83 -12.59
N GLU A 71 38.62 -25.89 -11.67
CA GLU A 71 38.48 -26.93 -10.63
C GLU A 71 39.64 -27.04 -9.62
N VAL A 72 40.77 -26.38 -9.85
CA VAL A 72 41.99 -26.52 -9.03
C VAL A 72 42.26 -25.30 -8.16
N ASN A 73 41.87 -24.10 -8.60
CA ASN A 73 42.23 -22.85 -7.91
C ASN A 73 41.02 -22.20 -7.23
N ILE A 74 41.02 -22.08 -5.90
CA ILE A 74 39.95 -21.38 -5.17
C ILE A 74 40.18 -19.87 -5.28
N ILE A 75 39.32 -19.17 -6.04
CA ILE A 75 39.37 -17.71 -6.20
C ILE A 75 38.86 -17.03 -4.92
N THR A 76 37.72 -17.49 -4.40
CA THR A 76 37.12 -16.97 -3.16
C THR A 76 36.30 -18.06 -2.46
N ARG A 77 36.13 -17.90 -1.14
CA ARG A 77 35.32 -18.78 -0.28
C ARG A 77 34.01 -18.13 0.17
N ASP A 78 33.76 -16.87 -0.21
CA ASP A 78 32.59 -16.08 0.19
C ASP A 78 31.93 -15.43 -1.06
N ALA A 79 31.69 -16.22 -2.12
CA ALA A 79 30.98 -15.79 -3.31
C ALA A 79 29.46 -15.85 -3.11
N GLU A 80 28.76 -14.80 -3.58
CA GLU A 80 27.30 -14.77 -3.59
C GLU A 80 26.77 -15.38 -4.90
N LYS A 81 25.92 -16.41 -4.78
CA LYS A 81 25.27 -17.09 -5.92
C LYS A 81 23.74 -16.98 -5.89
N MET A 82 23.22 -16.25 -4.93
CA MET A 82 21.80 -16.13 -4.64
C MET A 82 21.45 -14.65 -4.67
N HIS A 83 20.63 -14.25 -5.63
CA HIS A 83 20.33 -12.87 -5.91
C HIS A 83 18.84 -12.61 -5.76
N VAL A 84 18.47 -11.87 -4.72
CA VAL A 84 17.10 -11.42 -4.52
C VAL A 84 16.77 -10.38 -5.59
N LEU A 85 15.80 -10.68 -6.46
CA LEU A 85 15.42 -9.81 -7.57
C LEU A 85 14.29 -8.85 -7.19
N ASN A 86 13.25 -9.36 -6.53
CA ASN A 86 12.12 -8.58 -6.02
C ASN A 86 11.52 -9.27 -4.76
N ASP A 87 10.40 -8.76 -4.22
CA ASP A 87 9.80 -9.31 -2.99
C ASP A 87 9.27 -10.76 -3.19
N ASN A 88 9.09 -11.18 -4.44
CA ASN A 88 8.46 -12.46 -4.80
C ASN A 88 9.43 -13.49 -5.39
N CYS A 89 10.59 -13.07 -5.93
CA CYS A 89 11.47 -13.87 -6.78
C CYS A 89 12.93 -13.75 -6.35
N VAL A 90 13.61 -14.89 -6.31
CA VAL A 90 15.03 -15.04 -6.05
C VAL A 90 15.65 -15.80 -7.21
N LEU A 91 16.77 -15.30 -7.72
CA LEU A 91 17.56 -15.93 -8.75
C LEU A 91 18.79 -16.59 -8.13
N ALA A 92 18.86 -17.90 -8.21
CA ALA A 92 20.06 -18.67 -7.92
C ALA A 92 20.83 -18.90 -9.22
N THR A 93 22.15 -18.70 -9.19
CA THR A 93 23.02 -18.78 -10.36
C THR A 93 24.32 -19.51 -10.06
N SER A 94 24.74 -20.36 -10.99
CA SER A 94 26.07 -20.99 -11.03
C SER A 94 26.75 -20.71 -12.38
N GLY A 95 28.04 -21.03 -12.52
CA GLY A 95 28.78 -20.90 -13.79
C GLY A 95 29.72 -19.70 -13.84
N PHE A 96 29.88 -19.11 -15.03
CA PHE A 96 30.80 -17.99 -15.25
C PHE A 96 30.31 -16.73 -14.53
N TYR A 97 31.03 -16.29 -13.51
CA TYR A 97 30.60 -15.25 -12.58
C TYR A 97 30.43 -13.89 -13.26
N GLY A 98 31.22 -13.60 -14.31
CA GLY A 98 31.06 -12.39 -15.11
C GLY A 98 29.69 -12.29 -15.79
N ASP A 99 29.23 -13.41 -16.37
CA ASP A 99 27.92 -13.51 -17.00
C ASP A 99 26.79 -13.48 -15.98
N VAL A 100 27.00 -14.10 -14.81
CA VAL A 100 26.05 -14.03 -13.68
C VAL A 100 25.80 -12.57 -13.28
N LEU A 101 26.87 -11.79 -13.07
CA LEU A 101 26.76 -10.38 -12.69
C LEU A 101 26.06 -9.55 -13.77
N GLN A 102 26.34 -9.84 -15.05
CA GLN A 102 25.70 -9.12 -16.15
C GLN A 102 24.21 -9.48 -16.27
N LEU A 103 23.87 -10.77 -16.18
CA LEU A 103 22.49 -11.24 -16.20
C LEU A 103 21.68 -10.64 -15.04
N LYS A 104 22.25 -10.64 -13.82
CA LYS A 104 21.67 -9.98 -12.64
C LYS A 104 21.35 -8.51 -12.93
N ARG A 105 22.31 -7.74 -13.45
CA ARG A 105 22.12 -6.30 -13.76
C ARG A 105 21.03 -6.05 -14.81
N VAL A 106 20.99 -6.88 -15.86
CA VAL A 106 19.98 -6.76 -16.92
C VAL A 106 18.58 -7.05 -16.36
N LEU A 107 18.42 -8.10 -15.56
CA LEU A 107 17.14 -8.45 -14.96
C LEU A 107 16.67 -7.39 -13.97
N GLN A 108 17.56 -6.93 -13.08
CA GLN A 108 17.25 -5.87 -12.12
C GLN A 108 16.78 -4.58 -12.82
N SER A 109 17.44 -4.19 -13.91
CA SER A 109 17.03 -3.03 -14.71
C SER A 109 15.63 -3.20 -15.31
N ARG A 110 15.33 -4.38 -15.88
CA ARG A 110 14.02 -4.67 -16.47
C ARG A 110 12.91 -4.77 -15.42
N LEU A 111 13.19 -5.38 -14.27
CA LEU A 111 12.25 -5.44 -13.14
C LEU A 111 11.97 -4.04 -12.58
N HIS A 112 13.01 -3.20 -12.47
CA HIS A 112 12.84 -1.82 -12.06
C HIS A 112 11.96 -1.04 -13.03
N LYS A 113 12.20 -1.19 -14.35
CA LYS A 113 11.35 -0.59 -15.38
C LYS A 113 9.91 -1.07 -15.27
N TYR A 114 9.68 -2.38 -15.14
CA TYR A 114 8.34 -2.92 -14.97
C TYR A 114 7.62 -2.36 -13.73
N ARG A 115 8.32 -2.32 -12.59
CA ARG A 115 7.79 -1.77 -11.33
C ARG A 115 7.40 -0.31 -11.47
N PHE A 116 8.11 0.41 -12.31
CA PHE A 116 7.87 1.81 -12.60
C PHE A 116 6.66 2.00 -13.51
N ASP A 117 6.61 1.25 -14.62
CA ASP A 117 5.54 1.33 -15.62
C ASP A 117 4.18 0.87 -15.05
N TYR A 118 4.16 -0.24 -14.31
CA TYR A 118 2.92 -0.90 -13.85
C TYR A 118 2.58 -0.66 -12.38
N ARG A 119 3.48 -0.05 -11.59
CA ARG A 119 3.38 0.12 -10.12
C ARG A 119 3.23 -1.16 -9.29
N SER A 120 3.17 -2.33 -9.92
CA SER A 120 3.15 -3.66 -9.30
C SER A 120 4.54 -4.29 -9.33
N GLU A 121 4.75 -5.30 -8.48
CA GLU A 121 5.92 -6.16 -8.61
C GLU A 121 5.62 -7.26 -9.62
N MET A 122 6.64 -7.67 -10.37
CA MET A 122 6.51 -8.77 -11.32
C MET A 122 6.29 -10.08 -10.56
N THR A 123 5.31 -10.88 -11.00
CA THR A 123 5.07 -12.21 -10.45
C THR A 123 6.20 -13.16 -10.81
N VAL A 124 6.31 -14.28 -10.10
CA VAL A 124 7.35 -15.28 -10.39
C VAL A 124 7.21 -15.83 -11.81
N ASP A 125 5.99 -16.11 -12.26
CA ASP A 125 5.73 -16.62 -13.61
C ASP A 125 6.12 -15.58 -14.70
N LEU A 126 5.77 -14.30 -14.50
CA LEU A 126 6.17 -13.22 -15.44
C LEU A 126 7.69 -13.00 -15.45
N CYS A 127 8.32 -13.09 -14.27
CA CYS A 127 9.77 -13.00 -14.16
C CYS A 127 10.44 -14.21 -14.82
N ALA A 128 9.79 -15.37 -14.78
CA ALA A 128 10.30 -16.58 -15.37
C ALA A 128 10.37 -16.48 -16.91
N GLU A 129 9.29 -15.99 -17.51
CA GLU A 129 9.21 -15.69 -18.95
C GLU A 129 10.17 -14.58 -19.37
N LEU A 130 10.33 -13.55 -18.52
CA LEU A 130 11.30 -12.48 -18.77
C LEU A 130 12.73 -13.02 -18.84
N LEU A 131 13.09 -13.92 -17.92
CA LEU A 131 14.40 -14.56 -17.88
C LEU A 131 14.60 -15.46 -19.11
N ALA A 132 13.61 -16.30 -19.43
CA ALA A 132 13.60 -17.16 -20.63
C ALA A 132 13.95 -16.38 -21.89
N ARG A 133 13.22 -15.28 -22.12
CA ARG A 133 13.41 -14.43 -23.31
C ARG A 133 14.77 -13.73 -23.32
N ASN A 134 15.32 -13.38 -22.16
CA ASN A 134 16.66 -12.79 -22.07
C ASN A 134 17.75 -13.79 -22.45
N LEU A 135 17.65 -15.03 -21.97
CA LEU A 135 18.57 -16.11 -22.33
C LEU A 135 18.45 -16.43 -23.83
N TYR A 136 17.21 -16.57 -24.33
CA TYR A 136 16.94 -16.87 -25.73
C TYR A 136 17.43 -15.79 -26.71
N TYR A 137 17.31 -14.51 -26.34
CA TYR A 137 17.85 -13.41 -27.15
C TYR A 137 19.36 -13.54 -27.39
N ARG A 138 20.07 -14.20 -26.48
CA ARG A 138 21.51 -14.47 -26.58
C ARG A 138 21.84 -15.89 -27.07
N ARG A 139 20.95 -16.63 -27.71
CA ARG A 139 21.19 -18.03 -28.16
C ARG A 139 22.50 -18.27 -28.93
N PHE A 140 22.99 -17.29 -29.69
CA PHE A 140 24.23 -17.43 -30.47
C PHE A 140 25.50 -17.21 -29.63
N PHE A 141 25.38 -16.51 -28.50
CA PHE A 141 26.43 -16.28 -27.50
C PHE A 141 25.78 -16.30 -26.11
N PRO A 142 25.39 -17.51 -25.63
CA PRO A 142 24.58 -17.64 -24.42
C PRO A 142 25.35 -17.20 -23.20
N TYR A 143 24.62 -16.78 -22.16
CA TYR A 143 25.22 -16.59 -20.84
C TYR A 143 25.66 -17.96 -20.32
N LEU A 144 26.92 -18.08 -19.91
CA LEU A 144 27.48 -19.32 -19.36
C LEU A 144 27.08 -19.49 -17.89
N THR A 145 25.77 -19.52 -17.64
CA THR A 145 25.20 -19.51 -16.29
C THR A 145 24.11 -20.57 -16.15
N GLY A 146 24.22 -21.38 -15.10
CA GLY A 146 23.10 -22.21 -14.65
C GLY A 146 22.15 -21.36 -13.82
N ALA A 147 20.93 -21.11 -14.30
CA ALA A 147 19.97 -20.23 -13.65
C ALA A 147 18.82 -21.04 -13.06
N ILE A 148 18.46 -20.75 -11.81
CA ILE A 148 17.26 -21.25 -11.14
C ILE A 148 16.51 -20.04 -10.62
N LEU A 149 15.29 -19.82 -11.10
CA LEU A 149 14.43 -18.77 -10.58
C LEU A 149 13.41 -19.41 -9.64
N ALA A 150 13.29 -18.92 -8.41
CA ALA A 150 12.29 -19.43 -7.50
C ALA A 150 11.65 -18.35 -6.64
N GLY A 151 10.44 -18.63 -6.17
CA GLY A 151 9.61 -17.64 -5.50
C GLY A 151 8.27 -18.19 -5.06
N VAL A 152 7.43 -17.32 -4.51
CA VAL A 152 6.05 -17.66 -4.16
C VAL A 152 5.13 -17.07 -5.23
N ASP A 153 4.30 -17.92 -5.83
CA ASP A 153 3.35 -17.49 -6.87
C ASP A 153 2.16 -16.69 -6.30
N GLU A 154 1.31 -16.15 -7.17
CA GLU A 154 0.15 -15.34 -6.77
C GLU A 154 -0.86 -16.11 -5.90
N ASN A 155 -0.86 -17.45 -6.00
CA ASN A 155 -1.72 -18.32 -5.21
C ASN A 155 -1.09 -18.69 -3.85
N GLY A 156 0.10 -18.16 -3.55
CA GLY A 156 0.83 -18.48 -2.32
C GLY A 156 1.59 -19.81 -2.38
N LYS A 157 1.67 -20.46 -3.55
CA LYS A 157 2.36 -21.74 -3.72
C LYS A 157 3.84 -21.51 -4.08
N GLY A 158 4.71 -22.39 -3.59
CA GLY A 158 6.10 -22.37 -4.02
C GLY A 158 6.24 -22.66 -5.51
N ALA A 159 7.07 -21.88 -6.19
CA ALA A 159 7.38 -22.05 -7.61
C ALA A 159 8.90 -22.02 -7.81
N VAL A 160 9.41 -23.04 -8.50
CA VAL A 160 10.81 -23.16 -8.92
C VAL A 160 10.83 -23.37 -10.42
N PHE A 161 11.66 -22.61 -11.12
CA PHE A 161 11.85 -22.66 -12.56
C PHE A 161 13.31 -22.98 -12.85
N SER A 162 13.52 -24.01 -13.67
CA SER A 162 14.82 -24.37 -14.21
C SER A 162 14.95 -23.84 -15.63
N TYR A 163 16.19 -23.52 -16.01
CA TYR A 163 16.52 -22.96 -17.32
C TYR A 163 17.65 -23.77 -17.95
N ASP A 164 17.54 -24.03 -19.24
CA ASP A 164 18.72 -24.40 -20.03
C ASP A 164 19.51 -23.13 -20.43
N PRO A 165 20.75 -23.27 -20.93
CA PRO A 165 21.55 -22.12 -21.39
C PRO A 165 20.93 -21.32 -22.55
N ILE A 166 19.92 -21.86 -23.22
CA ILE A 166 19.27 -21.27 -24.40
C ILE A 166 17.96 -20.54 -24.00
N GLY A 167 17.46 -20.75 -22.79
CA GLY A 167 16.26 -20.11 -22.24
C GLY A 167 14.97 -20.93 -22.33
N CYS A 168 15.04 -22.25 -22.55
CA CYS A 168 13.92 -23.14 -22.30
C CYS A 168 13.60 -23.17 -20.80
N ILE A 169 12.32 -23.10 -20.47
CA ILE A 169 11.85 -23.02 -19.09
C ILE A 169 11.02 -24.23 -18.71
N GLU A 170 11.23 -24.70 -17.49
CA GLU A 170 10.43 -25.76 -16.89
C GLU A 170 10.11 -25.43 -15.43
N ARG A 171 8.85 -25.60 -15.03
CA ARG A 171 8.43 -25.43 -13.64
C ARG A 171 8.53 -26.78 -12.91
N LEU A 172 9.40 -26.84 -11.92
CA LEU A 172 9.72 -28.07 -11.18
C LEU A 172 9.40 -27.93 -9.68
N THR A 173 9.27 -29.06 -8.99
CA THR A 173 9.17 -29.10 -7.52
C THR A 173 10.54 -28.97 -6.86
N TYR A 174 11.60 -29.41 -7.52
CA TYR A 174 12.97 -29.23 -7.08
C TYR A 174 13.89 -29.20 -8.29
N THR A 175 15.02 -28.52 -8.16
CA THR A 175 16.08 -28.52 -9.18
C THR A 175 17.42 -28.15 -8.53
N ALA A 176 18.49 -28.45 -9.23
CA ALA A 176 19.85 -28.07 -8.87
C ALA A 176 20.59 -27.65 -10.14
N SER A 177 21.61 -26.83 -9.98
CA SER A 177 22.41 -26.35 -11.09
C SER A 177 23.84 -26.07 -10.66
N GLY A 178 24.79 -26.45 -11.51
CA GLY A 178 26.23 -26.28 -11.26
C GLY A 178 26.94 -27.62 -11.10
N ALA A 179 28.13 -27.62 -10.50
CA ALA A 179 29.01 -28.80 -10.52
C ALA A 179 28.45 -30.01 -9.74
N ALA A 180 27.73 -29.78 -8.64
CA ALA A 180 27.14 -30.85 -7.83
C ALA A 180 25.74 -31.27 -8.30
N GLU A 181 25.22 -30.71 -9.40
CA GLU A 181 23.92 -31.09 -9.96
C GLU A 181 23.77 -32.62 -10.15
N PRO A 182 24.76 -33.36 -10.71
CA PRO A 182 24.65 -34.81 -10.88
C PRO A 182 24.61 -35.61 -9.58
N MET A 183 24.96 -34.98 -8.44
CA MET A 183 24.91 -35.61 -7.11
C MET A 183 23.64 -35.21 -6.35
N ILE A 184 23.20 -33.97 -6.49
CA ILE A 184 22.05 -33.42 -5.77
C ILE A 184 20.73 -33.91 -6.40
N ILE A 185 20.61 -33.90 -7.73
CA ILE A 185 19.36 -34.29 -8.40
C ILE A 185 18.93 -35.73 -8.05
N PRO A 186 19.79 -36.77 -8.14
CA PRO A 186 19.37 -38.13 -7.80
C PRO A 186 18.95 -38.30 -6.34
N PHE A 187 19.59 -37.54 -5.44
CA PHE A 187 19.21 -37.52 -4.02
C PHE A 187 17.80 -36.94 -3.84
N LEU A 188 17.47 -35.85 -4.54
CA LEU A 188 16.13 -35.25 -4.50
C LEU A 188 15.08 -36.08 -5.22
N ASP A 189 15.44 -36.76 -6.32
CA ASP A 189 14.58 -37.73 -7.01
C ASP A 189 14.16 -38.87 -6.11
N CYS A 190 15.05 -39.31 -5.22
CA CYS A 190 14.73 -40.29 -4.19
C CYS A 190 13.85 -39.68 -3.09
N GLN A 191 14.30 -38.58 -2.48
CA GLN A 191 13.69 -38.08 -1.23
C GLN A 191 12.39 -37.30 -1.41
N ILE A 192 12.20 -36.67 -2.57
CA ILE A 192 11.07 -35.76 -2.86
C ILE A 192 10.27 -36.26 -4.06
N GLY A 193 10.95 -36.55 -5.18
CA GLY A 193 10.27 -37.07 -6.38
C GLY A 193 9.74 -38.48 -6.19
N HIS A 194 10.31 -39.24 -5.26
CA HIS A 194 10.03 -40.65 -5.02
C HIS A 194 10.17 -41.53 -6.27
N VAL A 195 11.02 -41.12 -7.22
CA VAL A 195 11.21 -41.79 -8.52
C VAL A 195 11.95 -43.12 -8.35
N THR A 196 12.86 -43.19 -7.39
CA THR A 196 13.73 -44.35 -7.14
C THR A 196 13.32 -45.18 -5.91
N LEU A 197 12.29 -44.77 -5.19
CA LEU A 197 11.78 -45.50 -4.02
C LEU A 197 10.87 -46.64 -4.45
N SER A 198 10.92 -47.76 -3.72
CA SER A 198 9.96 -48.85 -3.90
C SER A 198 8.54 -48.42 -3.54
N ASP A 199 7.53 -49.02 -4.16
CA ASP A 199 6.12 -48.70 -3.90
C ASP A 199 5.69 -48.91 -2.43
N SER A 200 6.39 -49.80 -1.71
CA SER A 200 6.17 -50.08 -0.29
C SER A 200 6.86 -49.10 0.67
N ALA A 201 7.68 -48.18 0.17
CA ALA A 201 8.42 -47.24 1.01
C ALA A 201 7.52 -46.07 1.46
N ASP A 202 7.72 -45.61 2.69
CA ASP A 202 7.04 -44.43 3.20
C ASP A 202 7.39 -43.20 2.35
N LYS A 203 6.37 -42.45 1.95
CA LYS A 203 6.46 -41.20 1.17
C LYS A 203 5.97 -40.06 2.06
N PRO A 204 6.82 -39.51 2.95
CA PRO A 204 6.37 -38.47 3.86
C PRO A 204 6.10 -37.18 3.08
N GLU A 205 5.23 -36.33 3.63
CA GLU A 205 4.97 -35.03 3.01
C GLU A 205 6.18 -34.09 3.14
N LEU A 206 6.28 -33.15 2.19
CA LEU A 206 7.35 -32.16 2.15
C LEU A 206 7.01 -30.93 3.01
N THR A 207 7.41 -30.99 4.28
CA THR A 207 7.32 -29.83 5.20
C THR A 207 8.54 -28.91 5.06
N LEU A 208 8.41 -27.65 5.49
CA LEU A 208 9.50 -26.66 5.43
C LEU A 208 10.76 -27.13 6.16
N GLU A 209 10.62 -27.71 7.34
CA GLU A 209 11.77 -28.19 8.12
C GLU A 209 12.42 -29.39 7.46
N ARG A 210 11.62 -30.29 6.85
CA ARG A 210 12.15 -31.41 6.07
C ARG A 210 12.90 -30.91 4.84
N ALA A 211 12.35 -29.98 4.06
CA ALA A 211 13.02 -29.40 2.90
C ALA A 211 14.38 -28.76 3.27
N LYS A 212 14.44 -28.00 4.38
CA LYS A 212 15.70 -27.44 4.90
C LYS A 212 16.71 -28.53 5.28
N SER A 213 16.26 -29.62 5.91
CA SER A 213 17.15 -30.73 6.28
C SER A 213 17.72 -31.44 5.04
N LEU A 214 16.86 -31.77 4.07
CA LEU A 214 17.25 -32.43 2.83
C LEU A 214 18.27 -31.62 2.03
N ILE A 215 18.07 -30.31 1.88
CA ILE A 215 19.04 -29.44 1.20
C ILE A 215 20.40 -29.43 1.91
N LYS A 216 20.40 -29.33 3.24
CA LYS A 216 21.65 -29.33 4.01
C LYS A 216 22.41 -30.64 3.84
N ASP A 217 21.69 -31.77 3.85
CA ASP A 217 22.30 -33.09 3.69
C ASP A 217 22.77 -33.32 2.26
N ALA A 218 22.04 -32.83 1.25
CA ALA A 218 22.46 -32.85 -0.15
C ALA A 218 23.78 -32.09 -0.36
N PHE A 219 23.88 -30.86 0.17
CA PHE A 219 25.12 -30.08 0.05
C PHE A 219 26.28 -30.66 0.86
N ARG A 220 26.02 -31.25 2.05
CA ARG A 220 27.04 -31.97 2.82
C ARG A 220 27.58 -33.17 2.05
N GLY A 221 26.70 -33.99 1.48
CA GLY A 221 27.09 -35.15 0.68
C GLY A 221 27.85 -34.74 -0.59
N ALA A 222 27.38 -33.69 -1.27
CA ALA A 222 28.05 -33.14 -2.45
C ALA A 222 29.45 -32.60 -2.13
N ALA A 223 29.61 -31.84 -1.04
CA ALA A 223 30.89 -31.21 -0.69
C ALA A 223 32.02 -32.22 -0.37
N GLU A 224 31.69 -33.46 -0.03
CA GLU A 224 32.68 -34.54 0.19
C GLU A 224 33.24 -35.11 -1.12
N ARG A 225 32.53 -34.95 -2.23
CA ARG A 225 32.88 -35.57 -3.52
C ARG A 225 33.15 -34.58 -4.64
N GLU A 226 32.57 -33.39 -4.59
CA GLU A 226 32.70 -32.33 -5.59
C GLU A 226 33.56 -31.17 -5.07
N ILE A 227 34.77 -31.05 -5.62
CA ILE A 227 35.82 -30.11 -5.20
C ILE A 227 35.43 -28.62 -5.32
N SER A 228 34.60 -28.29 -6.31
CA SER A 228 34.18 -26.91 -6.58
C SER A 228 33.02 -26.44 -5.68
N THR A 229 32.39 -27.34 -4.93
CA THR A 229 31.27 -27.05 -4.02
C THR A 229 31.73 -27.09 -2.57
N GLY A 230 31.51 -26.02 -1.79
CA GLY A 230 31.79 -26.10 -0.35
C GLY A 230 31.86 -24.79 0.44
N ASP A 231 32.64 -24.82 1.52
CA ASP A 231 32.82 -23.77 2.53
C ASP A 231 31.57 -23.50 3.39
N LYS A 232 30.62 -22.67 2.94
CA LYS A 232 29.37 -22.37 3.67
C LYS A 232 28.17 -22.59 2.77
N ILE A 233 27.03 -22.93 3.39
CA ILE A 233 25.74 -23.01 2.71
C ILE A 233 24.97 -21.73 3.00
N HIS A 234 24.68 -20.96 1.95
CA HIS A 234 23.78 -19.82 2.00
C HIS A 234 22.37 -20.29 1.68
N LEU A 235 21.43 -20.12 2.61
CA LEU A 235 20.07 -20.66 2.51
C LEU A 235 19.04 -19.54 2.62
N ILE A 236 18.15 -19.44 1.62
CA ILE A 236 17.05 -18.47 1.59
C ILE A 236 15.73 -19.23 1.64
N VAL A 237 14.83 -18.78 2.51
CA VAL A 237 13.49 -19.33 2.64
C VAL A 237 12.48 -18.23 2.32
N ALA A 238 11.67 -18.47 1.30
CA ALA A 238 10.50 -17.65 1.00
C ALA A 238 9.24 -18.40 1.46
N ARG A 239 8.34 -17.75 2.19
CA ARG A 239 7.09 -18.36 2.67
C ARG A 239 5.93 -17.40 2.49
N ALA A 240 4.81 -17.92 1.99
CA ALA A 240 3.58 -17.17 1.84
C ALA A 240 2.95 -16.84 3.21
N GLY A 241 2.38 -15.64 3.33
CA GLY A 241 1.43 -15.33 4.40
C GLY A 241 2.00 -15.20 5.82
N GLN A 242 3.32 -15.06 6.02
CA GLN A 242 3.82 -14.77 7.37
C GLN A 242 3.33 -13.38 7.84
N PRO A 243 2.61 -13.30 8.98
CA PRO A 243 2.17 -12.01 9.50
C PRO A 243 3.39 -11.21 9.90
N ILE A 244 3.57 -10.07 9.24
CA ILE A 244 4.60 -9.09 9.59
C ILE A 244 4.22 -8.53 10.96
N GLU A 245 4.86 -8.95 12.05
CA GLU A 245 4.52 -8.50 13.41
C GLU A 245 4.54 -6.97 13.54
N TYR A 246 5.46 -6.30 12.82
CA TYR A 246 5.52 -4.85 12.76
C TYR A 246 4.26 -4.22 12.15
N LEU A 247 3.61 -4.91 11.20
CA LEU A 247 2.37 -4.47 10.55
C LEU A 247 1.19 -4.45 11.52
N TRP A 248 1.09 -5.42 12.43
CA TRP A 248 0.04 -5.43 13.45
C TRP A 248 0.19 -4.26 14.42
N ARG A 249 1.44 -3.93 14.79
CA ARG A 249 1.72 -2.77 15.66
C ARG A 249 1.34 -1.45 14.97
N THR A 250 1.65 -1.30 13.68
CA THR A 250 1.29 -0.09 12.92
C THR A 250 -0.22 -0.01 12.67
N ALA A 251 -0.89 -1.13 12.42
CA ALA A 251 -2.35 -1.19 12.28
C ALA A 251 -3.06 -0.77 13.58
N LEU A 252 -2.60 -1.28 14.72
CA LEU A 252 -3.19 -0.95 16.02
C LEU A 252 -3.00 0.53 16.38
N LEU A 253 -1.83 1.11 16.10
CA LEU A 253 -1.60 2.56 16.19
C LEU A 253 -2.56 3.34 15.28
N LEU A 254 -2.70 2.90 14.02
CA LEU A 254 -3.55 3.58 13.04
C LEU A 254 -5.01 3.54 13.46
N GLN A 255 -5.48 2.44 14.06
CA GLN A 255 -6.86 2.31 14.51
C GLN A 255 -7.22 3.37 15.56
N PHE A 256 -6.41 3.51 16.63
CA PHE A 256 -6.65 4.55 17.64
C PHE A 256 -6.45 5.96 17.08
N SER A 257 -5.47 6.15 16.19
CA SER A 257 -5.24 7.43 15.53
C SER A 257 -6.45 7.87 14.70
N THR A 258 -6.97 6.97 13.87
CA THR A 258 -8.10 7.23 12.99
C THR A 258 -9.40 7.40 13.78
N PHE A 259 -9.58 6.65 14.88
CA PHE A 259 -10.67 6.87 15.82
C PHE A 259 -10.65 8.30 16.38
N SER A 260 -9.51 8.79 16.87
CA SER A 260 -9.37 10.16 17.38
C SER A 260 -9.71 11.22 16.32
N GLN A 261 -9.27 11.02 15.07
CA GLN A 261 -9.58 11.93 13.96
C GLN A 261 -11.08 11.94 13.64
N ALA A 262 -11.70 10.76 13.57
CA ALA A 262 -13.14 10.62 13.33
C ALA A 262 -13.93 11.23 14.50
N ALA A 263 -13.56 10.91 15.74
CA ALA A 263 -14.18 11.47 16.93
C ALA A 263 -14.13 12.99 16.93
N TYR A 264 -13.00 13.61 16.57
CA TYR A 264 -12.91 15.06 16.46
C TYR A 264 -13.91 15.63 15.43
N MET A 265 -13.96 15.06 14.23
CA MET A 265 -14.81 15.56 13.16
C MET A 265 -16.30 15.39 13.44
N PHE A 266 -16.69 14.29 14.07
CA PHE A 266 -18.09 13.97 14.34
C PHE A 266 -18.54 14.38 15.75
N PHE A 267 -17.66 14.92 16.60
CA PHE A 267 -18.01 15.33 17.97
C PHE A 267 -19.19 16.30 18.03
N MET A 268 -19.17 17.31 17.16
CA MET A 268 -20.20 18.36 17.14
C MET A 268 -21.56 17.88 16.62
N VAL A 269 -21.63 16.70 16.01
CA VAL A 269 -22.90 16.05 15.65
C VAL A 269 -23.73 15.75 16.90
N TYR A 270 -23.07 15.39 18.01
CA TYR A 270 -23.74 15.13 19.29
C TYR A 270 -23.68 16.35 20.20
N ALA A 271 -22.50 16.96 20.35
CA ALA A 271 -22.31 18.07 21.27
C ALA A 271 -23.02 19.36 20.83
N GLY A 272 -23.22 19.57 19.53
CA GLY A 272 -23.93 20.72 18.96
C GLY A 272 -25.41 20.45 18.65
N ALA A 273 -25.94 19.28 19.03
CA ALA A 273 -27.33 18.93 18.75
C ALA A 273 -28.30 19.89 19.48
N SER A 274 -29.19 20.54 18.73
CA SER A 274 -30.18 21.45 19.28
C SER A 274 -31.35 20.68 19.93
N PRO A 275 -31.72 20.98 21.18
CA PRO A 275 -32.87 20.35 21.81
C PRO A 275 -34.19 20.91 21.24
N THR A 276 -35.25 20.11 21.32
CA THR A 276 -36.61 20.54 20.96
C THR A 276 -37.32 21.08 22.21
N LEU A 277 -38.10 22.15 22.03
CA LEU A 277 -38.91 22.72 23.10
C LEU A 277 -40.16 21.85 23.28
N ALA A 278 -40.30 21.20 24.44
CA ALA A 278 -41.44 20.32 24.73
C ALA A 278 -42.60 21.10 25.38
N SER A 279 -42.29 21.95 26.37
CA SER A 279 -43.28 22.80 27.02
C SER A 279 -42.66 24.06 27.63
N CYS A 280 -43.46 25.14 27.65
CA CYS A 280 -43.15 26.40 28.30
C CYS A 280 -44.29 26.75 29.27
N ASN A 281 -44.00 26.94 30.56
CA ASN A 281 -45.00 27.17 31.62
C ASN A 281 -46.18 26.18 31.57
N ASP A 282 -45.88 24.88 31.47
CA ASP A 282 -46.85 23.78 31.37
C ASP A 282 -47.80 23.81 30.15
N GLN A 283 -47.59 24.73 29.20
CA GLN A 283 -48.24 24.71 27.89
C GLN A 283 -47.33 23.99 26.88
N ASN A 284 -47.90 23.05 26.14
CA ASN A 284 -47.22 22.40 25.02
C ASN A 284 -47.08 23.40 23.88
N THR A 285 -45.89 24.00 23.75
CA THR A 285 -45.57 24.96 22.69
C THR A 285 -44.28 24.54 22.01
N THR A 286 -44.35 24.30 20.70
CA THR A 286 -43.19 24.06 19.84
C THR A 286 -42.59 25.35 19.27
N ASN A 287 -43.22 26.50 19.54
CA ASN A 287 -42.91 27.76 18.86
C ASN A 287 -41.85 28.58 19.62
N CYS A 288 -40.69 28.72 19.00
CA CYS A 288 -39.57 29.56 19.46
C CYS A 288 -39.93 31.02 19.75
N LEU A 289 -40.97 31.56 19.11
CA LEU A 289 -41.43 32.95 19.29
C LEU A 289 -41.93 33.24 20.71
N THR A 290 -42.47 32.24 21.41
CA THR A 290 -42.96 32.39 22.80
C THR A 290 -41.81 32.52 23.81
N TYR A 291 -40.67 31.89 23.51
CA TYR A 291 -39.44 31.99 24.29
C TYR A 291 -38.77 33.35 24.09
N GLU A 292 -38.66 33.80 22.83
CA GLU A 292 -38.06 35.10 22.50
C GLU A 292 -38.85 36.29 23.05
N ALA A 293 -40.15 36.11 23.31
CA ALA A 293 -41.00 37.09 23.97
C ALA A 293 -40.79 37.21 25.50
N GLY A 294 -39.89 36.41 26.09
CA GLY A 294 -39.47 36.54 27.51
C GLY A 294 -40.48 36.02 28.54
N ASN A 295 -41.58 35.38 28.13
CA ASN A 295 -42.65 34.95 29.02
C ASN A 295 -42.47 33.52 29.58
N CYS A 296 -41.31 32.88 29.44
CA CYS A 296 -41.08 31.49 29.86
C CYS A 296 -40.26 31.39 31.15
N SER A 297 -40.87 30.90 32.24
CA SER A 297 -40.21 30.74 33.55
C SER A 297 -39.78 29.30 33.84
N THR A 298 -40.53 28.30 33.36
CA THR A 298 -40.19 26.88 33.48
C THR A 298 -40.19 26.21 32.10
N MET A 299 -39.02 25.75 31.69
CA MET A 299 -38.78 25.16 30.37
C MET A 299 -38.50 23.67 30.50
N ARG A 300 -39.20 22.85 29.71
CA ARG A 300 -38.88 21.43 29.53
C ARG A 300 -38.34 21.19 28.13
N LEU A 301 -37.10 20.76 28.05
CA LEU A 301 -36.40 20.41 26.82
C LEU A 301 -36.51 18.90 26.58
N ASP A 302 -36.83 18.51 25.35
CA ASP A 302 -36.71 17.13 24.89
C ASP A 302 -35.38 16.96 24.14
N TYR A 303 -34.58 15.99 24.56
CA TYR A 303 -33.25 15.75 24.01
C TYR A 303 -32.87 14.27 24.14
N GLN A 304 -32.24 13.74 23.09
CA GLN A 304 -31.75 12.35 23.07
C GLN A 304 -30.33 12.20 23.63
N PHE A 305 -29.56 13.29 23.66
CA PHE A 305 -28.19 13.34 24.16
C PHE A 305 -28.00 14.67 24.88
N LYS A 306 -27.37 14.65 26.06
CA LYS A 306 -27.10 15.89 26.81
C LYS A 306 -26.01 16.68 26.07
N SER A 307 -26.43 17.60 25.21
CA SER A 307 -25.58 18.45 24.38
C SER A 307 -25.23 19.76 25.08
N ILE A 308 -24.35 20.55 24.47
CA ILE A 308 -23.94 21.85 24.97
C ILE A 308 -25.12 22.83 24.99
N ASN A 309 -25.99 22.71 23.99
CA ASN A 309 -27.20 23.53 23.88
C ASN A 309 -28.16 23.28 25.05
N VAL A 310 -28.23 22.04 25.55
CA VAL A 310 -29.04 21.68 26.72
C VAL A 310 -28.42 22.23 28.00
N GLU A 311 -27.11 22.06 28.19
CA GLU A 311 -26.43 22.44 29.44
C GLU A 311 -26.37 23.95 29.67
N TRP A 312 -26.13 24.73 28.61
CA TRP A 312 -26.01 26.20 28.69
C TRP A 312 -27.22 26.93 28.11
N SER A 313 -28.34 26.21 27.90
CA SER A 313 -29.61 26.76 27.45
C SER A 313 -29.55 27.58 26.14
N TYR A 314 -28.72 27.18 25.17
CA TYR A 314 -28.69 27.78 23.83
C TYR A 314 -29.83 27.21 22.98
N VAL A 315 -30.96 27.91 22.92
CA VAL A 315 -32.19 27.44 22.26
C VAL A 315 -32.62 28.44 21.17
N CYS A 316 -33.27 27.97 20.11
CA CYS A 316 -33.78 28.80 19.02
C CYS A 316 -32.68 29.65 18.35
N ASN A 317 -32.76 31.00 18.42
CA ASN A 317 -31.76 31.90 17.84
C ASN A 317 -30.36 31.69 18.43
N ASP A 318 -30.27 31.39 19.72
CA ASP A 318 -28.99 31.19 20.40
C ASP A 318 -28.31 29.89 19.94
N ALA A 319 -29.06 28.88 19.49
CA ALA A 319 -28.49 27.65 18.91
C ALA A 319 -27.68 27.91 17.63
N LYS A 320 -27.93 29.02 16.92
CA LYS A 320 -27.14 29.43 15.74
C LYS A 320 -25.69 29.76 16.12
N THR A 321 -25.47 30.33 17.30
CA THR A 321 -24.12 30.65 17.80
C THR A 321 -23.26 29.40 18.03
N VAL A 322 -23.89 28.27 18.35
CA VAL A 322 -23.18 26.98 18.45
C VAL A 322 -22.79 26.46 17.06
N LYS A 323 -23.61 26.70 16.03
CA LYS A 323 -23.26 26.33 14.64
C LYS A 323 -22.10 27.16 14.10
N THR A 324 -22.01 28.45 14.46
CA THR A 324 -20.84 29.28 14.11
C THR A 324 -19.57 28.82 14.83
N SER A 325 -19.68 28.29 16.07
CA SER A 325 -18.55 27.63 16.76
C SER A 325 -17.95 26.47 15.96
N ILE A 326 -18.76 25.65 15.29
CA ILE A 326 -18.29 24.55 14.44
C ILE A 326 -17.36 25.08 13.34
N ALA A 327 -17.73 26.18 12.68
CA ALA A 327 -16.91 26.78 11.64
C ALA A 327 -15.53 27.22 12.15
N TYR A 328 -15.48 27.87 13.32
CA TYR A 328 -14.20 28.23 13.96
C TYR A 328 -13.35 26.99 14.24
N GLN A 329 -13.94 25.93 14.79
CA GLN A 329 -13.23 24.67 15.04
C GLN A 329 -12.64 24.04 13.75
N MET A 330 -13.31 24.21 12.61
CA MET A 330 -12.82 23.71 11.31
C MET A 330 -11.69 24.55 10.73
N VAL A 331 -11.64 25.85 11.03
CA VAL A 331 -10.46 26.69 10.71
C VAL A 331 -9.22 26.16 11.44
N GLY A 332 -9.38 25.71 12.69
CA GLY A 332 -8.29 25.08 13.44
C GLY A 332 -7.71 23.86 12.73
N VAL A 333 -8.56 23.00 12.16
CA VAL A 333 -8.13 21.82 11.37
C VAL A 333 -7.33 22.22 10.13
N LEU A 334 -7.76 23.26 9.41
CA LEU A 334 -7.05 23.76 8.24
C LEU A 334 -5.65 24.26 8.63
N VAL A 335 -5.56 25.13 9.64
CA VAL A 335 -4.29 25.66 10.13
C VAL A 335 -3.37 24.52 10.59
N GLY A 336 -3.91 23.57 11.34
CA GLY A 336 -3.18 22.39 11.81
C GLY A 336 -2.61 21.52 10.69
N SER A 337 -3.40 21.28 9.64
CA SER A 337 -2.96 20.47 8.50
C SER A 337 -1.74 21.07 7.78
N ILE A 338 -1.67 22.40 7.67
CA ILE A 338 -0.56 23.13 7.03
C ILE A 338 0.68 23.10 7.94
N LEU A 339 0.53 23.48 9.21
CA LEU A 339 1.65 23.56 10.16
C LEU A 339 2.29 22.19 10.40
N PHE A 340 1.48 21.16 10.67
CA PHE A 340 1.99 19.83 10.95
C PHE A 340 2.49 19.09 9.70
N GLY A 341 2.02 19.47 8.51
CA GLY A 341 2.63 19.03 7.26
C GLY A 341 4.11 19.44 7.16
N GLN A 342 4.42 20.69 7.47
CA GLN A 342 5.81 21.19 7.49
C GLN A 342 6.62 20.63 8.67
N LEU A 343 6.03 20.57 9.87
CA LEU A 343 6.69 19.98 11.04
C LEU A 343 7.04 18.50 10.82
N GLY A 344 6.17 17.75 10.13
CA GLY A 344 6.42 16.35 9.77
C GLY A 344 7.64 16.15 8.87
N GLU A 345 7.93 17.13 8.01
CA GLU A 345 9.12 17.10 7.14
C GLU A 345 10.39 17.48 7.91
N SER A 346 10.32 18.41 8.87
CA SER A 346 11.48 18.94 9.58
C SER A 346 11.89 18.09 10.79
N LEU A 347 10.94 17.77 11.68
CA LEU A 347 11.18 17.07 12.95
C LEU A 347 11.20 15.55 12.82
N GLY A 348 10.60 15.00 11.75
CA GLY A 348 10.39 13.57 11.55
C GLY A 348 8.93 13.15 11.75
N ARG A 349 8.52 12.07 11.09
CA ARG A 349 7.12 11.61 11.05
C ARG A 349 6.63 11.17 12.43
N LYS A 350 7.41 10.33 13.12
CA LYS A 350 7.05 9.79 14.44
C LYS A 350 6.92 10.91 15.47
N LYS A 351 7.89 11.82 15.53
CA LYS A 351 7.88 12.91 16.53
C LYS A 351 6.74 13.89 16.30
N ALA A 352 6.49 14.28 15.06
CA ALA A 352 5.39 15.17 14.72
C ALA A 352 4.03 14.54 15.05
N LEU A 353 3.86 13.24 14.75
CA LEU A 353 2.63 12.51 15.08
C LEU A 353 2.43 12.35 16.60
N MET A 354 3.52 12.21 17.35
CA MET A 354 3.47 12.14 18.82
C MET A 354 3.02 13.47 19.43
N ILE A 355 3.56 14.60 18.93
CA ILE A 355 3.14 15.94 19.38
C ILE A 355 1.65 16.16 19.10
N SER A 356 1.17 15.79 17.91
CA SER A 356 -0.25 15.94 17.57
C SER A 356 -1.14 15.03 18.41
N MET A 357 -0.78 13.77 18.64
CA MET A 357 -1.57 12.87 19.48
C MET A 357 -1.65 13.30 20.95
N ILE A 358 -0.53 13.73 21.53
CA ILE A 358 -0.49 14.27 22.90
C ILE A 358 -1.37 15.53 22.99
N GLY A 359 -1.20 16.46 22.04
CA GLY A 359 -1.98 17.69 21.98
C GLY A 359 -3.48 17.43 21.85
N THR A 360 -3.89 16.52 20.96
CA THR A 360 -5.30 16.12 20.79
C THR A 360 -5.87 15.52 22.07
N THR A 361 -5.13 14.63 22.75
CA THR A 361 -5.59 13.97 23.99
C THR A 361 -5.77 14.97 25.13
N ILE A 362 -4.80 15.87 25.33
CA ILE A 362 -4.89 16.93 26.34
C ILE A 362 -6.05 17.87 26.02
N ALA A 363 -6.24 18.25 24.75
CA ALA A 363 -7.31 19.17 24.36
C ALA A 363 -8.71 18.53 24.54
N PHE A 364 -8.88 17.24 24.25
CA PHE A 364 -10.14 16.52 24.57
C PHE A 364 -10.38 16.42 26.08
N PHE A 365 -9.33 16.19 26.88
CA PHE A 365 -9.47 16.21 28.33
C PHE A 365 -9.92 17.59 28.83
N LEU A 366 -9.26 18.66 28.38
CA LEU A 366 -9.62 20.04 28.74
C LEU A 366 -11.02 20.44 28.27
N THR A 367 -11.48 19.92 27.12
CA THR A 367 -12.81 20.17 26.58
C THR A 367 -13.89 19.80 27.60
N ALA A 368 -13.73 18.71 28.35
CA ALA A 368 -14.74 18.27 29.32
C ALA A 368 -14.93 19.24 30.51
N PHE A 369 -13.94 20.10 30.78
CA PHE A 369 -13.96 21.04 31.91
C PHE A 369 -14.28 22.48 31.47
N THR A 370 -14.76 22.69 30.25
CA THR A 370 -15.13 24.02 29.79
C THR A 370 -16.50 24.41 30.33
N PHE A 371 -16.67 25.68 30.74
CA PHE A 371 -17.91 26.16 31.35
C PHE A 371 -18.72 27.14 30.47
N ASN A 372 -18.11 27.67 29.41
CA ASN A 372 -18.74 28.64 28.50
C ASN A 372 -18.46 28.29 27.04
N LEU A 373 -19.32 28.74 26.13
CA LEU A 373 -19.18 28.48 24.69
C LEU A 373 -17.88 29.02 24.09
N VAL A 374 -17.41 30.19 24.57
CA VAL A 374 -16.17 30.81 24.09
C VAL A 374 -14.96 29.96 24.47
N THR A 375 -14.83 29.57 25.75
CA THR A 375 -13.73 28.71 26.21
C THR A 375 -13.79 27.32 25.58
N PHE A 376 -14.99 26.77 25.41
CA PHE A 376 -15.19 25.54 24.64
C PHE A 376 -14.67 25.66 23.21
N THR A 377 -15.05 26.72 22.50
CA THR A 377 -14.63 26.96 21.12
C THR A 377 -13.11 27.12 21.01
N ILE A 378 -12.46 27.82 21.94
CA ILE A 378 -10.99 28.01 21.96
C ILE A 378 -10.27 26.68 22.18
N VAL A 379 -10.68 25.89 23.18
CA VAL A 379 -10.05 24.59 23.47
C VAL A 379 -10.25 23.62 22.30
N ARG A 380 -11.45 23.62 21.69
CA ARG A 380 -11.76 22.81 20.52
C ARG A 380 -11.01 23.27 19.27
N PHE A 381 -10.82 24.57 19.08
CA PHE A 381 -9.98 25.11 18.00
C PHE A 381 -8.54 24.60 18.10
N ILE A 382 -7.97 24.63 19.32
CA ILE A 382 -6.64 24.07 19.61
C ILE A 382 -6.63 22.55 19.34
N CYS A 383 -7.67 21.83 19.78
CA CYS A 383 -7.84 20.42 19.46
C CYS A 383 -7.89 20.17 17.94
N GLY A 384 -8.50 21.10 17.18
CA GLY A 384 -8.55 21.07 15.72
C GLY A 384 -7.19 21.19 15.06
N ILE A 385 -6.32 22.05 15.57
CA ILE A 385 -4.94 22.20 15.09
C ILE A 385 -4.19 20.86 15.20
N PHE A 386 -4.28 20.20 16.36
CA PHE A 386 -3.62 18.91 16.57
C PHE A 386 -4.26 17.78 15.74
N SER A 387 -5.60 17.71 15.70
CA SER A 387 -6.34 16.72 14.91
C SER A 387 -6.05 16.86 13.40
N GLY A 388 -6.04 18.09 12.88
CA GLY A 388 -5.68 18.38 11.48
C GLY A 388 -4.27 17.90 11.12
N GLY A 389 -3.31 18.09 12.04
CA GLY A 389 -1.97 17.54 11.88
C GLY A 389 -1.93 16.02 11.91
N GLN A 390 -2.71 15.40 12.78
CA GLN A 390 -2.83 13.94 12.87
C GLN A 390 -3.35 13.32 11.57
N ILE A 391 -4.33 13.95 10.91
CA ILE A 391 -4.88 13.51 9.62
C ILE A 391 -3.80 13.45 8.54
N VAL A 392 -2.98 14.51 8.43
CA VAL A 392 -1.92 14.59 7.40
C VAL A 392 -0.79 13.60 7.71
N LEU A 393 -0.33 13.56 8.96
CA LEU A 393 0.83 12.76 9.36
C LEU A 393 0.54 11.26 9.35
N ALA A 394 -0.66 10.84 9.80
CA ALA A 394 -1.00 9.42 9.85
C ALA A 394 -1.02 8.77 8.46
N LEU A 395 -1.58 9.47 7.45
CA LEU A 395 -1.62 8.98 6.08
C LEU A 395 -0.20 8.79 5.50
N VAL A 396 0.65 9.81 5.65
CA VAL A 396 2.04 9.76 5.16
C VAL A 396 2.84 8.67 5.87
N PHE A 397 2.65 8.53 7.17
CA PHE A 397 3.32 7.50 7.97
C PHE A 397 2.98 6.08 7.47
N VAL A 398 1.71 5.80 7.14
CA VAL A 398 1.29 4.52 6.56
C VAL A 398 1.95 4.28 5.19
N LEU A 399 1.96 5.27 4.31
CA LEU A 399 2.55 5.15 2.98
C LEU A 399 4.07 4.90 3.00
N GLU A 400 4.75 5.40 4.03
CA GLU A 400 6.19 5.26 4.19
C GLU A 400 6.61 3.97 4.91
N THR A 401 5.81 3.47 5.86
CA THR A 401 6.17 2.33 6.72
C THR A 401 5.55 1.00 6.30
N VAL A 402 4.40 1.02 5.63
CA VAL A 402 3.67 -0.20 5.25
C VAL A 402 4.11 -0.68 3.87
N PRO A 403 4.32 -1.99 3.65
CA PRO A 403 4.59 -2.56 2.32
C PRO A 403 3.46 -2.28 1.32
N LYS A 404 3.78 -2.10 0.05
CA LYS A 404 2.81 -1.73 -1.00
C LYS A 404 1.61 -2.68 -1.07
N SER A 405 1.84 -3.99 -0.92
CA SER A 405 0.82 -5.05 -0.97
C SER A 405 -0.28 -4.90 0.09
N MET A 406 0.08 -4.41 1.29
CA MET A 406 -0.82 -4.31 2.44
C MET A 406 -1.44 -2.90 2.62
N ARG A 407 -0.91 -1.88 1.94
CA ARG A 407 -1.38 -0.48 2.06
C ARG A 407 -2.87 -0.33 1.75
N MET A 408 -3.35 -0.98 0.68
CA MET A 408 -4.75 -0.89 0.26
C MET A 408 -5.67 -1.44 1.36
N TRP A 409 -5.41 -2.66 1.83
CA TRP A 409 -6.20 -3.31 2.87
C TRP A 409 -6.17 -2.55 4.19
N MET A 410 -5.00 -2.07 4.62
CA MET A 410 -4.90 -1.24 5.82
C MET A 410 -5.72 0.05 5.70
N THR A 411 -5.65 0.73 4.56
CA THR A 411 -6.37 2.00 4.35
C THR A 411 -7.88 1.77 4.24
N LEU A 412 -8.32 0.61 3.73
CA LEU A 412 -9.73 0.26 3.60
C LEU A 412 -10.34 -0.15 4.95
N CYS A 413 -9.72 -1.11 5.64
CA CYS A 413 -10.21 -1.64 6.92
C CYS A 413 -10.11 -0.62 8.05
N ILE A 414 -9.03 0.17 8.08
CA ILE A 414 -8.79 1.21 9.10
C ILE A 414 -9.06 2.58 8.47
N SER A 415 -10.33 2.80 8.13
CA SER A 415 -10.81 4.05 7.54
C SER A 415 -11.72 4.83 8.50
N TRP A 416 -12.13 6.03 8.10
CA TRP A 416 -13.08 6.82 8.90
C TRP A 416 -14.45 6.14 9.00
N SER A 417 -14.88 5.37 8.00
CA SER A 417 -16.24 4.81 7.95
C SER A 417 -16.55 3.83 9.11
N PRO A 418 -15.73 2.79 9.38
CA PRO A 418 -15.92 1.94 10.56
C PRO A 418 -15.79 2.71 11.87
N ASN A 419 -14.89 3.69 11.93
CA ASN A 419 -14.66 4.48 13.14
C ASN A 419 -15.84 5.40 13.49
N ILE A 420 -16.66 5.82 12.52
CA ILE A 420 -17.93 6.53 12.78
C ILE A 420 -18.92 5.62 13.53
N ILE A 421 -18.99 4.34 13.17
CA ILE A 421 -19.88 3.36 13.84
C ILE A 421 -19.43 3.15 15.29
N ILE A 422 -18.12 2.95 15.50
CA ILE A 422 -17.54 2.82 16.84
C ILE A 422 -17.80 4.10 17.65
N PHE A 423 -17.59 5.27 17.05
CA PHE A 423 -17.83 6.55 17.70
C PHE A 423 -19.31 6.76 18.09
N ALA A 424 -20.25 6.35 17.24
CA ALA A 424 -21.68 6.37 17.57
C ALA A 424 -22.01 5.47 18.77
N GLY A 425 -21.40 4.29 18.87
CA GLY A 425 -21.52 3.41 20.04
C GLY A 425 -20.96 4.05 21.32
N VAL A 426 -19.80 4.72 21.23
CA VAL A 426 -19.21 5.44 22.37
C VAL A 426 -20.09 6.63 22.80
N ALA A 427 -20.66 7.37 21.85
CA ALA A 427 -21.60 8.45 22.13
C ALA A 427 -22.88 7.94 22.81
N PHE A 428 -23.41 6.79 22.36
CA PHE A 428 -24.55 6.13 23.00
C PHE A 428 -24.25 5.68 24.42
N TRP A 429 -23.03 5.24 24.72
CA TRP A 429 -22.64 4.90 26.09
C TRP A 429 -22.45 6.14 26.97
N ALA A 430 -21.82 7.20 26.44
CA ALA A 430 -21.48 8.38 27.22
C ALA A 430 -22.70 9.24 27.62
N GLN A 431 -23.72 9.32 26.75
CA GLN A 431 -24.99 10.06 26.96
C GLN A 431 -24.87 11.59 27.23
N SER A 432 -23.66 12.11 27.41
CA SER A 432 -23.38 13.53 27.62
C SER A 432 -22.06 13.96 26.96
N TRP A 433 -21.99 15.23 26.55
CA TRP A 433 -20.87 15.77 25.77
C TRP A 433 -19.53 15.79 26.52
N ASP A 434 -19.57 16.05 27.82
CA ASP A 434 -18.41 16.07 28.74
C ASP A 434 -17.82 14.66 28.92
N ARG A 435 -18.67 13.67 29.23
CA ARG A 435 -18.26 12.26 29.34
C ARG A 435 -17.79 11.70 28.01
N LEU A 436 -18.41 12.11 26.90
CA LEU A 436 -17.97 11.73 25.56
C LEU A 436 -16.55 12.25 25.28
N SER A 437 -16.25 13.49 25.66
CA SER A 437 -14.92 14.07 25.50
C SER A 437 -13.86 13.33 26.31
N LEU A 438 -14.16 12.97 27.56
CA LEU A 438 -13.28 12.17 28.41
C LEU A 438 -13.08 10.75 27.86
N ALA A 439 -14.15 10.12 27.36
CA ALA A 439 -14.07 8.79 26.76
C ALA A 439 -13.15 8.79 25.53
N VAL A 440 -13.25 9.82 24.66
CA VAL A 440 -12.36 9.96 23.50
C VAL A 440 -10.91 10.17 23.92
N ALA A 441 -10.65 11.02 24.92
CA ALA A 441 -9.30 11.20 25.46
C ALA A 441 -8.71 9.88 25.98
N LEU A 442 -9.50 9.09 26.73
CA LEU A 442 -9.07 7.81 27.27
C LEU A 442 -8.78 6.79 26.16
N ILE A 443 -9.65 6.66 25.16
CA ILE A 443 -9.48 5.72 24.03
C ILE A 443 -8.28 6.12 23.15
N THR A 444 -7.93 7.41 23.09
CA THR A 444 -6.79 7.89 22.29
C THR A 444 -5.44 7.68 23.00
N SER A 445 -5.44 7.63 24.34
CA SER A 445 -4.22 7.53 25.14
C SER A 445 -3.29 6.33 24.83
N PRO A 446 -3.78 5.11 24.52
CA PRO A 446 -2.91 3.98 24.19
C PRO A 446 -2.09 4.23 22.91
N ALA A 447 -2.62 5.01 21.96
CA ALA A 447 -1.94 5.34 20.71
C ALA A 447 -0.58 6.00 20.95
N ILE A 448 -0.50 6.87 21.98
CA ILE A 448 0.73 7.57 22.37
C ILE A 448 1.76 6.55 22.86
N PHE A 449 1.37 5.63 23.75
CA PHE A 449 2.25 4.58 24.24
C PHE A 449 2.79 3.70 23.10
N ILE A 450 1.90 3.28 22.20
CA ILE A 450 2.27 2.44 21.05
C ILE A 450 3.26 3.17 20.14
N LEU A 451 2.98 4.43 19.81
CA LEU A 451 3.85 5.24 18.96
C LEU A 451 5.23 5.42 19.61
N SER A 452 5.29 5.70 20.91
CA SER A 452 6.54 5.95 21.63
C SER A 452 7.44 4.72 21.68
N PHE A 453 6.90 3.55 22.05
CA PHE A 453 7.72 2.37 22.37
C PHE A 453 7.73 1.27 21.30
N LEU A 454 6.61 1.03 20.62
CA LEU A 454 6.44 -0.12 19.73
C LEU A 454 6.79 0.17 18.27
N ILE A 455 6.83 1.45 17.90
CA ILE A 455 6.97 1.92 16.52
C ILE A 455 8.30 2.67 16.31
N CYS A 456 8.94 2.43 15.17
CA CYS A 456 10.15 3.12 14.75
C CYS A 456 9.85 4.32 13.84
N GLU A 457 10.82 5.21 13.69
CA GLU A 457 10.74 6.31 12.71
C GLU A 457 10.73 5.77 11.27
N SER A 458 10.21 6.55 10.32
CA SER A 458 10.18 6.18 8.91
C SER A 458 11.60 5.99 8.33
N PRO A 459 11.95 4.78 7.82
CA PRO A 459 13.25 4.55 7.17
C PRO A 459 13.47 5.45 5.96
N ARG A 460 12.38 5.71 5.20
CA ARG A 460 12.40 6.56 4.01
C ARG A 460 12.69 8.01 4.35
N TRP A 461 12.08 8.55 5.40
CA TRP A 461 12.35 9.92 5.83
C TRP A 461 13.81 10.07 6.30
N LEU A 462 14.34 9.10 7.03
CA LEU A 462 15.76 9.09 7.46
C LEU A 462 16.71 9.10 6.27
N LEU A 463 16.42 8.28 5.25
CA LEU A 463 17.18 8.26 4.00
C LEU A 463 17.05 9.57 3.20
N GLN A 464 15.86 10.19 3.21
CA GLN A 464 15.63 11.49 2.58
C GLN A 464 16.47 12.59 3.22
N LYS A 465 16.60 12.58 4.56
CA LYS A 465 17.45 13.51 5.32
C LYS A 465 18.95 13.19 5.29
N GLY A 466 19.36 12.12 4.60
CA GLY A 466 20.76 11.72 4.50
C GLY A 466 21.30 10.97 5.74
N ARG A 467 20.41 10.58 6.68
CA ARG A 467 20.78 9.84 7.89
C ARG A 467 20.78 8.33 7.62
N VAL A 468 21.68 7.89 6.76
CA VAL A 468 21.75 6.50 6.25
C VAL A 468 21.94 5.48 7.37
N GLU A 469 22.88 5.73 8.29
CA GLU A 469 23.19 4.80 9.40
C GLU A 469 22.04 4.66 10.41
N GLU A 470 21.22 5.70 10.59
CA GLU A 470 19.98 5.60 11.38
C GLU A 470 18.93 4.77 10.64
N ALA A 471 18.77 4.97 9.32
CA ALA A 471 17.83 4.22 8.50
C ALA A 471 18.14 2.71 8.51
N LYS A 472 19.43 2.34 8.37
CA LYS A 472 19.90 0.96 8.46
C LYS A 472 19.58 0.32 9.81
N ARG A 473 19.86 1.02 10.91
CA ARG A 473 19.54 0.55 12.28
C ARG A 473 18.05 0.33 12.48
N VAL A 474 17.22 1.25 11.99
CA VAL A 474 15.76 1.12 12.07
C VAL A 474 15.27 -0.09 11.27
N MET A 475 15.75 -0.27 10.03
CA MET A 475 15.39 -1.43 9.22
C MET A 475 15.78 -2.73 9.90
N TYR A 476 17.00 -2.82 10.43
CA TYR A 476 17.43 -4.01 11.21
C TYR A 476 16.49 -4.31 12.38
N LYS A 477 16.04 -3.27 13.11
CA LYS A 477 15.08 -3.43 14.21
C LYS A 477 13.71 -3.93 13.71
N ILE A 478 13.23 -3.44 12.56
CA ILE A 478 11.97 -3.88 11.93
C ILE A 478 12.08 -5.37 11.52
N TYR A 479 13.16 -5.77 10.84
CA TYR A 479 13.39 -7.17 10.47
C TYR A 479 13.51 -8.10 11.68
N LYS A 480 14.18 -7.65 12.74
CA LYS A 480 14.27 -8.40 14.01
C LYS A 480 12.89 -8.60 14.65
N ILE A 481 12.03 -7.57 14.65
CA ILE A 481 10.64 -7.68 15.12
C ILE A 481 9.86 -8.67 14.26
N ASN A 482 10.06 -8.66 12.94
CA ASN A 482 9.41 -9.59 12.02
C ASN A 482 9.99 -11.01 12.05
N LYS A 483 10.93 -11.30 12.96
CA LYS A 483 11.61 -12.61 13.06
C LYS A 483 12.27 -13.06 11.75
N MET A 484 12.67 -12.11 10.91
CA MET A 484 13.35 -12.40 9.64
C MET A 484 14.87 -12.37 9.88
N PRO A 485 15.60 -13.49 9.69
CA PRO A 485 17.04 -13.53 9.85
C PRO A 485 17.70 -12.88 8.62
N LEU A 486 17.88 -11.56 8.64
CA LEU A 486 18.53 -10.83 7.56
C LEU A 486 20.01 -10.57 7.89
N SER A 487 20.91 -10.91 6.97
CA SER A 487 22.34 -10.56 7.07
C SER A 487 22.51 -9.05 6.91
N LYS A 488 23.40 -8.43 7.72
CA LYS A 488 23.69 -6.98 7.66
C LYS A 488 24.08 -6.53 6.24
N LYS A 489 24.82 -7.36 5.50
CA LYS A 489 25.27 -7.11 4.13
C LYS A 489 24.10 -6.86 3.15
N VAL A 490 23.01 -7.63 3.25
CA VAL A 490 21.85 -7.49 2.35
C VAL A 490 21.13 -6.15 2.57
N VAL A 491 21.02 -5.70 3.82
CA VAL A 491 20.47 -4.37 4.13
C VAL A 491 21.37 -3.29 3.56
N ASP A 492 22.69 -3.40 3.75
CA ASP A 492 23.65 -2.43 3.24
C ASP A 492 23.56 -2.29 1.70
N GLU A 493 23.46 -3.40 0.97
CA GLU A 493 23.30 -3.40 -0.50
C GLU A 493 21.98 -2.76 -0.98
N ILE A 494 20.86 -3.04 -0.29
CA ILE A 494 19.56 -2.41 -0.63
C ILE A 494 19.67 -0.89 -0.48
N PHE A 495 20.31 -0.43 0.59
CA PHE A 495 20.49 1.00 0.85
C PHE A 495 21.47 1.66 -0.11
N GLU A 496 22.56 0.99 -0.50
CA GLU A 496 23.49 1.51 -1.51
C GLU A 496 22.80 1.69 -2.87
N ASN A 497 21.97 0.72 -3.28
CA ASN A 497 21.18 0.82 -4.50
C ASN A 497 20.18 2.00 -4.45
N GLU A 498 19.47 2.20 -3.34
CA GLU A 498 18.55 3.34 -3.19
C GLU A 498 19.29 4.69 -3.17
N ILE A 499 20.49 4.78 -2.57
CA ILE A 499 21.31 6.00 -2.54
C ILE A 499 21.82 6.35 -3.94
N HIS A 500 22.29 5.36 -4.70
CA HIS A 500 22.68 5.54 -6.10
C HIS A 500 21.50 6.02 -6.95
N LEU A 501 20.31 5.44 -6.75
CA LEU A 501 19.09 5.87 -7.42
C LEU A 501 18.77 7.34 -7.10
N LYS A 502 18.87 7.74 -5.83
CA LYS A 502 18.57 9.11 -5.38
C LYS A 502 19.55 10.12 -5.99
N LYS A 503 20.84 9.81 -6.04
CA LYS A 503 21.86 10.66 -6.69
C LYS A 503 21.55 10.89 -8.19
N SER A 504 21.04 9.86 -8.87
CA SER A 504 20.62 9.98 -10.27
C SER A 504 19.36 10.84 -10.46
N LEU A 505 18.45 10.84 -9.47
CA LEU A 505 17.18 11.57 -9.51
C LEU A 505 17.29 13.04 -9.04
N THR A 506 18.24 13.37 -8.16
CA THR A 506 18.45 14.73 -7.62
C THR A 506 18.91 15.76 -8.66
N LEU A 507 19.23 15.35 -9.89
CA LEU A 507 19.56 16.25 -10.99
C LEU A 507 18.33 16.91 -11.67
N LYS A 508 17.09 16.62 -11.23
CA LYS A 508 15.87 17.28 -11.75
C LYS A 508 15.43 18.46 -10.87
N ASN A 509 15.10 19.57 -11.52
CA ASN A 509 14.74 20.88 -10.97
C ASN A 509 13.74 20.83 -9.80
N VAL A 510 13.94 21.71 -8.80
CA VAL A 510 12.97 21.95 -7.72
C VAL A 510 11.80 22.75 -8.28
N TYR A 511 10.58 22.20 -8.23
CA TYR A 511 9.37 22.85 -8.73
C TYR A 511 8.62 23.59 -7.61
N THR A 512 8.03 24.73 -7.94
CA THR A 512 7.32 25.61 -6.99
C THR A 512 5.80 25.61 -7.28
N PHE A 513 4.98 26.12 -6.34
CA PHE A 513 3.53 26.29 -6.54
C PHE A 513 3.14 27.04 -7.83
N ALA A 514 3.98 27.96 -8.31
CA ALA A 514 3.75 28.68 -9.56
C ALA A 514 3.76 27.77 -10.80
N ASP A 515 4.56 26.68 -10.78
CA ASP A 515 4.68 25.75 -11.90
C ASP A 515 3.39 24.94 -12.11
N LEU A 516 2.56 24.84 -11.07
CA LEU A 516 1.27 24.16 -11.10
C LEU A 516 0.27 24.85 -12.05
N PHE A 517 0.41 26.17 -12.20
CA PHE A 517 -0.43 27.00 -13.07
C PHE A 517 0.23 27.32 -14.42
N SER A 518 1.42 26.78 -14.68
CA SER A 518 2.21 27.06 -15.89
C SER A 518 1.57 26.50 -17.17
N HIS A 519 0.89 25.35 -17.06
CA HIS A 519 0.31 24.64 -18.20
C HIS A 519 -1.20 24.46 -18.10
N ARG A 520 -1.94 24.94 -19.11
CA ARG A 520 -3.42 24.86 -19.17
C ARG A 520 -3.96 23.41 -19.11
N SER A 521 -3.20 22.44 -19.61
CA SER A 521 -3.56 21.02 -19.57
C SER A 521 -3.55 20.43 -18.16
N VAL A 522 -2.81 21.02 -17.23
CA VAL A 522 -2.72 20.58 -15.82
C VAL A 522 -3.57 21.47 -14.92
N SER A 523 -3.55 22.79 -15.17
CA SER A 523 -4.21 23.76 -14.29
C SER A 523 -5.74 23.73 -14.37
N VAL A 524 -6.33 23.52 -15.55
CA VAL A 524 -7.79 23.45 -15.70
C VAL A 524 -8.37 22.21 -15.00
N PRO A 525 -7.86 20.98 -15.24
CA PRO A 525 -8.33 19.82 -14.52
C PRO A 525 -8.01 19.86 -13.01
N LEU A 526 -6.91 20.51 -12.60
CA LEU A 526 -6.62 20.68 -11.17
C LEU A 526 -7.63 21.61 -10.48
N LEU A 527 -7.92 22.77 -11.08
CA LEU A 527 -8.88 23.71 -10.54
C LEU A 527 -10.29 23.12 -10.50
N SER A 528 -10.67 22.33 -11.51
CA SER A 528 -11.95 21.62 -11.51
C SER A 528 -12.02 20.60 -10.35
N LEU A 529 -10.95 19.84 -10.08
CA LEU A 529 -10.90 18.94 -8.91
C LEU A 529 -10.98 19.70 -7.58
N CYS A 530 -10.34 20.87 -7.46
CA CYS A 530 -10.45 21.74 -6.28
C CYS A 530 -11.90 22.20 -6.02
N ILE A 531 -12.61 22.62 -7.07
CA ILE A 531 -14.02 23.04 -6.96
C ILE A 531 -14.91 21.83 -6.61
N CYS A 532 -14.73 20.70 -7.28
CA CYS A 532 -15.53 19.49 -7.04
C CYS A 532 -15.37 18.95 -5.62
N ILE A 533 -14.16 18.97 -5.04
CA ILE A 533 -13.95 18.48 -3.66
C ILE A 533 -14.51 19.45 -2.62
N MET A 534 -14.48 20.76 -2.90
CA MET A 534 -15.11 21.78 -2.06
C MET A 534 -16.63 21.59 -2.02
N PHE A 535 -17.25 21.40 -3.19
CA PHE A 535 -18.68 21.12 -3.33
C PHE A 535 -19.11 19.82 -2.68
N THR A 536 -18.30 18.76 -2.84
CA THR A 536 -18.50 17.49 -2.13
C THR A 536 -18.46 17.71 -0.62
N ALA A 537 -17.52 18.54 -0.12
CA ALA A 537 -17.42 18.83 1.31
C ALA A 537 -18.61 19.63 1.85
N ILE A 538 -19.08 20.65 1.13
CA ILE A 538 -20.26 21.43 1.51
C ILE A 538 -21.49 20.50 1.62
N ASN A 539 -21.74 19.69 0.60
CA ASN A 539 -22.88 18.76 0.60
C ASN A 539 -22.76 17.68 1.70
N ALA A 540 -21.59 17.07 1.86
CA ALA A 540 -21.38 16.01 2.84
C ALA A 540 -21.54 16.50 4.28
N TYR A 541 -20.79 17.55 4.64
CA TYR A 541 -20.76 18.05 6.01
C TYR A 541 -21.98 18.91 6.34
N GLY A 542 -22.66 19.47 5.34
CA GLY A 542 -23.95 20.12 5.53
C GLY A 542 -24.99 19.15 6.10
N ILE A 543 -25.12 17.96 5.50
CA ILE A 543 -26.03 16.92 5.99
C ILE A 543 -25.54 16.36 7.34
N ILE A 544 -24.24 16.07 7.47
CA ILE A 544 -23.69 15.44 8.68
C ILE A 544 -23.84 16.33 9.92
N PHE A 545 -23.59 17.64 9.81
CA PHE A 545 -23.70 18.57 10.94
C PHE A 545 -25.14 18.97 11.27
N ASN A 546 -26.12 18.53 10.49
CA ASN A 546 -27.53 18.72 10.77
C ASN A 546 -28.27 17.38 10.91
N ILE A 547 -27.53 16.29 11.22
CA ILE A 547 -28.13 14.96 11.30
C ILE A 547 -29.20 14.86 12.39
N GLU A 548 -29.14 15.74 13.38
CA GLU A 548 -30.07 15.87 14.49
C GLU A 548 -31.46 16.38 14.06
N LYS A 549 -31.56 17.06 12.93
CA LYS A 549 -32.85 17.53 12.38
C LYS A 549 -33.62 16.41 11.67
N LEU A 550 -32.95 15.32 11.31
CA LEU A 550 -33.60 14.20 10.63
C LEU A 550 -34.43 13.39 11.63
N SER A 551 -35.56 12.87 11.14
CA SER A 551 -36.42 12.01 11.96
C SER A 551 -35.68 10.72 12.38
N GLY A 552 -35.85 10.31 13.64
CA GLY A 552 -35.27 9.09 14.19
C GLY A 552 -34.32 9.31 15.38
N ILE A 553 -33.50 8.30 15.67
CA ILE A 553 -32.52 8.33 16.77
C ILE A 553 -31.16 8.76 16.21
N ILE A 554 -30.56 9.80 16.79
CA ILE A 554 -29.31 10.41 16.29
C ILE A 554 -28.18 9.38 16.18
N PHE A 555 -28.05 8.49 17.18
CA PHE A 555 -27.03 7.43 17.20
C PHE A 555 -27.20 6.42 16.07
N LEU A 556 -28.44 6.00 15.78
CA LEU A 556 -28.75 5.03 14.74
C LEU A 556 -28.50 5.64 13.35
N ASN A 557 -28.90 6.90 13.16
CA ASN A 557 -28.66 7.64 11.93
C ASN A 557 -27.15 7.80 11.65
N ALA A 558 -26.36 8.12 12.67
CA ALA A 558 -24.90 8.20 12.57
C ALA A 558 -24.24 6.83 12.27
N ALA A 559 -24.69 5.76 12.94
CA ALA A 559 -24.19 4.40 12.71
C ALA A 559 -24.54 3.91 11.30
N LEU A 560 -25.76 4.18 10.82
CA LEU A 560 -26.21 3.85 9.46
C LEU A 560 -25.40 4.60 8.40
N ASN A 561 -25.11 5.88 8.63
CA ASN A 561 -24.19 6.64 7.77
C ASN A 561 -22.80 6.00 7.71
N GLY A 562 -22.23 5.62 8.86
CA GLY A 562 -20.94 4.91 8.92
C GLY A 562 -20.96 3.58 8.16
N PHE A 563 -22.03 2.80 8.33
CA PHE A 563 -22.22 1.50 7.66
C PHE A 563 -22.33 1.65 6.15
N LEU A 564 -23.23 2.51 5.65
CA LEU A 564 -23.41 2.72 4.21
C LEU A 564 -22.13 3.25 3.57
N ARG A 565 -21.44 4.20 4.21
CA ARG A 565 -20.12 4.69 3.74
C ARG A 565 -19.12 3.55 3.59
N TYR A 566 -19.06 2.64 4.55
CA TYR A 566 -18.14 1.52 4.50
C TYR A 566 -18.53 0.52 3.40
N PHE A 567 -19.80 0.17 3.33
CA PHE A 567 -20.36 -0.73 2.33
C PHE A 567 -20.03 -0.26 0.90
N PHE A 568 -20.30 1.00 0.58
CA PHE A 568 -20.05 1.52 -0.77
C PHE A 568 -18.56 1.64 -1.10
N ASN A 569 -17.71 2.07 -0.15
CA ASN A 569 -16.26 2.12 -0.37
C ASN A 569 -15.70 0.72 -0.70
N VAL A 570 -16.13 -0.32 0.04
CA VAL A 570 -15.71 -1.71 -0.19
C VAL A 570 -16.27 -2.24 -1.52
N PHE A 571 -17.55 -1.97 -1.81
CA PHE A 571 -18.22 -2.38 -3.04
C PHE A 571 -17.47 -1.85 -4.27
N PHE A 572 -17.17 -0.55 -4.30
CA PHE A 572 -16.44 0.06 -5.42
C PHE A 572 -14.98 -0.41 -5.51
N ALA A 573 -14.29 -0.59 -4.38
CA ALA A 573 -12.93 -1.10 -4.35
C ALA A 573 -12.81 -2.52 -4.95
N ILE A 574 -13.82 -3.36 -4.75
CA ILE A 574 -13.88 -4.72 -5.29
C ILE A 574 -14.32 -4.74 -6.77
N LEU A 575 -15.26 -3.86 -7.14
CA LEU A 575 -15.84 -3.83 -8.49
C LEU A 575 -14.89 -3.20 -9.52
N GLU A 576 -14.14 -2.18 -9.13
CA GLU A 576 -13.27 -1.41 -10.03
C GLU A 576 -12.22 -2.27 -10.77
N PRO A 577 -11.46 -3.18 -10.11
CA PRO A 577 -10.49 -4.01 -10.81
C PRO A 577 -11.15 -5.04 -11.75
N ARG A 578 -12.37 -5.48 -11.43
CA ARG A 578 -13.07 -6.54 -12.18
C ARG A 578 -13.75 -6.03 -13.45
N VAL A 579 -14.20 -4.77 -13.45
CA VAL A 579 -14.95 -4.20 -14.57
C VAL A 579 -14.10 -3.19 -15.33
N LYS A 580 -13.65 -3.56 -16.54
CA LYS A 580 -12.85 -2.68 -17.41
C LYS A 580 -13.54 -1.35 -17.71
N LYS A 581 -14.86 -1.37 -17.97
CA LYS A 581 -15.68 -0.18 -18.27
C LYS A 581 -15.91 0.75 -17.06
N LEU A 582 -15.66 0.29 -15.84
CA LEU A 582 -15.84 1.10 -14.62
C LEU A 582 -14.62 2.00 -14.41
N GLY A 583 -14.58 3.11 -15.16
CA GLY A 583 -13.56 4.16 -15.05
C GLY A 583 -13.78 5.11 -13.86
N ARG A 584 -12.80 5.98 -13.60
CA ARG A 584 -12.86 7.01 -12.55
C ARG A 584 -14.00 7.99 -12.79
N LYS A 585 -14.23 8.34 -14.05
CA LYS A 585 -15.28 9.28 -14.45
C LYS A 585 -16.67 8.71 -14.20
N LEU A 586 -16.89 7.45 -14.56
CA LEU A 586 -18.17 6.78 -14.34
C LEU A 586 -18.48 6.61 -12.84
N MET A 587 -17.49 6.23 -12.03
CA MET A 587 -17.67 6.10 -10.56
C MET A 587 -18.04 7.43 -9.91
N HIS A 588 -17.37 8.52 -10.32
CA HIS A 588 -17.71 9.86 -9.85
C HIS A 588 -19.12 10.27 -10.29
N SER A 589 -19.45 10.11 -11.59
CA SER A 589 -20.76 10.43 -12.15
C SER A 589 -21.90 9.70 -11.45
N ILE A 590 -21.79 8.39 -11.21
CA ILE A 590 -22.81 7.60 -10.50
C ILE A 590 -23.01 8.15 -9.07
N SER A 591 -21.91 8.45 -8.38
CA SER A 591 -21.96 8.93 -7.00
C SER A 591 -22.61 10.32 -6.92
N VAL A 592 -22.26 11.26 -7.82
CA VAL A 592 -22.88 12.59 -7.86
C VAL A 592 -24.36 12.52 -8.26
N LEU A 593 -24.71 11.70 -9.25
CA LEU A 593 -26.11 11.52 -9.66
C LEU A 593 -26.96 10.93 -8.52
N THR A 594 -26.39 10.02 -7.73
CA THR A 594 -27.08 9.47 -6.56
C THR A 594 -27.32 10.55 -5.50
N VAL A 595 -26.33 11.41 -5.22
CA VAL A 595 -26.49 12.56 -4.32
C VAL A 595 -27.56 13.52 -4.85
N LEU A 596 -27.48 13.89 -6.13
CA LEU A 596 -28.42 14.81 -6.78
C LEU A 596 -29.86 14.28 -6.72
N PHE A 597 -30.06 13.02 -7.10
CA PHE A 597 -31.37 12.37 -7.05
C PHE A 597 -31.91 12.31 -5.62
N SER A 598 -31.06 11.96 -4.64
CA SER A 598 -31.46 11.87 -3.24
C SER A 598 -31.95 13.22 -2.69
N VAL A 599 -31.19 14.30 -2.92
CA VAL A 599 -31.58 15.63 -2.44
C VAL A 599 -32.80 16.17 -3.19
N LEU A 600 -32.94 15.90 -4.50
CA LEU A 600 -34.13 16.27 -5.27
C LEU A 600 -35.40 15.53 -4.80
N MET A 601 -35.29 14.24 -4.44
CA MET A 601 -36.41 13.47 -3.92
C MET A 601 -36.92 14.02 -2.58
N VAL A 602 -36.01 14.49 -1.72
CA VAL A 602 -36.36 15.14 -0.45
C VAL A 602 -37.04 16.47 -0.72
N LEU A 603 -36.46 17.31 -1.59
CA LEU A 603 -37.05 18.59 -2.00
C LEU A 603 -38.47 18.41 -2.55
N TYR A 604 -38.68 17.41 -3.42
CA TYR A 604 -40.00 17.06 -3.96
C TYR A 604 -40.97 16.60 -2.87
N GLY A 605 -40.50 15.79 -1.91
CA GLY A 605 -41.29 15.34 -0.77
C GLY A 605 -41.78 16.49 0.11
N ASN A 606 -40.92 17.50 0.31
CA ASN A 606 -41.25 18.70 1.09
C ASN A 606 -42.27 19.58 0.35
N PHE A 607 -42.08 19.83 -0.95
CA PHE A 607 -43.04 20.62 -1.75
C PHE A 607 -44.41 19.96 -1.92
N THR A 608 -44.47 18.63 -1.94
CA THR A 608 -45.74 17.89 -2.14
C THR A 608 -46.40 17.42 -0.84
N GLU A 609 -45.79 17.74 0.32
CA GLU A 609 -46.23 17.29 1.66
C GLU A 609 -46.55 15.78 1.73
N ASN A 610 -45.84 14.96 0.95
CA ASN A 610 -46.18 13.56 0.80
C ASN A 610 -45.71 12.74 2.02
N LYS A 611 -46.68 12.27 2.82
CA LYS A 611 -46.45 11.50 4.05
C LYS A 611 -45.58 10.25 3.90
N TYR A 612 -45.53 9.64 2.71
CA TYR A 612 -44.68 8.48 2.47
C TYR A 612 -43.19 8.86 2.32
N LEU A 613 -42.91 9.96 1.62
CA LEU A 613 -41.53 10.45 1.42
C LEU A 613 -40.95 10.98 2.73
N TRP A 614 -41.78 11.62 3.57
CA TRP A 614 -41.41 12.04 4.92
C TRP A 614 -40.88 10.91 5.82
N LYS A 615 -41.43 9.69 5.69
CA LYS A 615 -40.94 8.53 6.47
C LYS A 615 -39.57 8.04 6.03
N PHE A 616 -39.20 8.26 4.77
CA PHE A 616 -37.92 7.80 4.19
C PHE A 616 -36.88 8.90 4.02
N GLU A 617 -37.23 10.15 4.31
CA GLU A 617 -36.36 11.32 4.19
C GLU A 617 -35.01 11.10 4.87
N SER A 618 -35.02 10.60 6.11
CA SER A 618 -33.81 10.34 6.88
C SER A 618 -32.87 9.37 6.18
N PHE A 619 -33.42 8.29 5.64
CA PHE A 619 -32.66 7.29 4.91
C PHE A 619 -32.07 7.86 3.61
N ILE A 620 -32.84 8.66 2.86
CA ILE A 620 -32.42 9.24 1.58
C ILE A 620 -31.29 10.26 1.77
N LEU A 621 -31.37 11.14 2.78
CA LEU A 621 -30.30 12.09 3.08
C LEU A 621 -29.03 11.40 3.61
N ILE A 622 -29.18 10.35 4.43
CA ILE A 622 -28.03 9.54 4.88
C ILE A 622 -27.38 8.83 3.69
N LEU A 623 -28.16 8.32 2.73
CA LEU A 623 -27.63 7.75 1.50
C LEU A 623 -26.81 8.79 0.72
N ALA A 624 -27.31 10.03 0.58
CA ALA A 624 -26.58 11.13 -0.05
C ALA A 624 -25.26 11.45 0.68
N ALA A 625 -25.29 11.58 2.01
CA ALA A 625 -24.09 11.80 2.81
C ALA A 625 -23.09 10.64 2.70
N SER A 626 -23.58 9.41 2.55
CA SER A 626 -22.72 8.23 2.42
C SER A 626 -21.98 8.17 1.08
N MET A 627 -22.66 8.53 -0.02
CA MET A 627 -22.08 8.64 -1.37
C MET A 627 -20.97 9.68 -1.44
N ALA A 628 -21.02 10.71 -0.60
CA ALA A 628 -19.96 11.71 -0.57
C ALA A 628 -18.58 11.14 -0.17
N SER A 629 -18.55 10.05 0.62
CA SER A 629 -17.29 9.33 0.89
C SER A 629 -16.64 8.81 -0.40
N GLN A 630 -17.44 8.26 -1.30
CA GLN A 630 -16.96 7.77 -2.58
C GLN A 630 -16.48 8.90 -3.49
N LEU A 631 -17.15 10.07 -3.45
CA LEU A 631 -16.71 11.27 -4.16
C LEU A 631 -15.33 11.74 -3.69
N PHE A 632 -15.08 11.77 -2.37
CA PHE A 632 -13.77 12.12 -1.81
C PHE A 632 -12.66 11.18 -2.28
N LEU A 633 -12.93 9.87 -2.32
CA LEU A 633 -11.98 8.87 -2.79
C LEU A 633 -11.71 9.02 -4.30
N ALA A 634 -12.75 9.10 -5.11
CA ALA A 634 -12.63 9.24 -6.56
C ALA A 634 -11.82 10.50 -6.95
N ILE A 635 -12.15 11.66 -6.37
CA ILE A 635 -11.42 12.90 -6.64
C ILE A 635 -9.96 12.79 -6.18
N SER A 636 -9.72 12.22 -4.99
CA SER A 636 -8.37 12.06 -4.45
C SER A 636 -7.50 11.19 -5.33
N VAL A 637 -8.03 10.06 -5.81
CA VAL A 637 -7.30 9.13 -6.68
C VAL A 637 -7.05 9.78 -8.04
N THR A 638 -8.05 10.40 -8.66
CA THR A 638 -7.90 11.10 -9.94
C THR A 638 -6.85 12.22 -9.86
N ALA A 639 -6.79 12.97 -8.74
CA ALA A 639 -5.75 13.97 -8.53
C ALA A 639 -4.33 13.34 -8.53
N THR A 640 -4.16 12.17 -7.91
CA THR A 640 -2.86 11.47 -7.88
C THR A 640 -2.48 10.79 -9.19
N GLU A 641 -3.46 10.35 -9.99
CA GLU A 641 -3.24 9.71 -11.30
C GLU A 641 -2.92 10.75 -12.38
N MET A 642 -3.54 11.92 -12.32
CA MET A 642 -3.39 12.98 -13.31
C MET A 642 -2.12 13.84 -13.11
N LEU A 643 -1.75 14.13 -11.86
CA LEU A 643 -0.64 15.05 -11.60
C LEU A 643 0.74 14.39 -11.81
N PRO A 644 1.67 15.07 -12.50
CA PRO A 644 3.03 14.59 -12.68
C PRO A 644 3.78 14.38 -11.37
N THR A 645 4.65 13.36 -11.31
CA THR A 645 5.38 12.99 -10.08
C THR A 645 6.02 14.16 -9.31
N PRO A 646 6.64 15.18 -9.93
CA PRO A 646 7.33 16.23 -9.19
C PRO A 646 6.37 17.25 -8.53
N ILE A 647 5.19 17.46 -9.11
CA ILE A 647 4.20 18.46 -8.64
C ILE A 647 2.96 17.82 -7.99
N ARG A 648 2.87 16.48 -7.99
CA ARG A 648 1.74 15.71 -7.46
C ARG A 648 1.43 16.02 -6.00
N THR A 649 2.46 16.03 -5.15
CA THR A 649 2.28 16.29 -3.71
C THR A 649 1.76 17.72 -3.47
N ILE A 650 2.29 18.69 -4.23
CA ILE A 650 1.89 20.10 -4.15
C ILE A 650 0.44 20.28 -4.61
N GLY A 651 0.08 19.71 -5.76
CA GLY A 651 -1.29 19.79 -6.28
C GLY A 651 -2.32 19.06 -5.42
N TYR A 652 -1.98 17.89 -4.88
CA TYR A 652 -2.87 17.18 -3.94
C TYR A 652 -3.10 17.99 -2.66
N SER A 653 -2.07 18.67 -2.16
CA SER A 653 -2.18 19.54 -0.98
C SER A 653 -3.13 20.72 -1.25
N LEU A 654 -3.08 21.32 -2.45
CA LEU A 654 -4.01 22.37 -2.85
C LEU A 654 -5.47 21.89 -2.86
N VAL A 655 -5.73 20.71 -3.45
CA VAL A 655 -7.06 20.08 -3.47
C VAL A 655 -7.60 19.89 -2.05
N GLN A 656 -6.76 19.45 -1.10
CA GLN A 656 -7.16 19.29 0.30
C GLN A 656 -7.49 20.60 1.01
N VAL A 657 -6.77 21.70 0.72
CA VAL A 657 -7.10 23.03 1.29
C VAL A 657 -8.50 23.47 0.87
N PHE A 658 -8.87 23.31 -0.40
CA PHE A 658 -10.22 23.60 -0.90
C PHE A 658 -11.29 22.70 -0.25
N SER A 659 -10.98 21.42 -0.02
CA SER A 659 -11.87 20.53 0.72
C SER A 659 -12.17 21.07 2.12
N ARG A 660 -11.14 21.51 2.87
CA ARG A 660 -11.33 22.11 4.21
C ARG A 660 -12.10 23.42 4.17
N GLY A 661 -11.90 24.24 3.14
CA GLY A 661 -12.72 25.42 2.88
C GLY A 661 -14.21 25.06 2.82
N GLY A 662 -14.56 24.01 2.07
CA GLY A 662 -15.94 23.53 1.99
C GLY A 662 -16.53 23.07 3.33
N VAL A 663 -15.72 22.41 4.18
CA VAL A 663 -16.16 22.01 5.53
C VAL A 663 -16.43 23.23 6.43
N ILE A 664 -15.63 24.29 6.32
CA ILE A 664 -15.82 25.54 7.08
C ILE A 664 -17.14 26.23 6.69
N PHE A 665 -17.50 26.20 5.40
CA PHE A 665 -18.75 26.79 4.91
C PHE A 665 -20.00 25.94 5.19
N ALA A 666 -19.86 24.62 5.37
CA ALA A 666 -20.97 23.69 5.51
C ALA A 666 -21.98 24.02 6.64
N PRO A 667 -21.57 24.39 7.88
CA PRO A 667 -22.51 24.76 8.94
C PRO A 667 -23.38 25.98 8.61
N PHE A 668 -22.86 26.92 7.81
CA PHE A 668 -23.59 28.13 7.44
C PHE A 668 -24.72 27.87 6.45
N LEU A 669 -24.66 26.77 5.67
CA LEU A 669 -25.66 26.43 4.67
C LEU A 669 -27.06 26.27 5.28
N PHE A 670 -27.16 25.70 6.48
CA PHE A 670 -28.43 25.49 7.18
C PHE A 670 -28.86 26.67 8.05
N LEU A 671 -28.07 27.75 8.13
CA LEU A 671 -28.55 29.01 8.68
C LEU A 671 -29.46 29.74 7.67
N LEU A 672 -29.31 29.45 6.37
CA LEU A 672 -30.18 29.99 5.32
C LEU A 672 -31.62 29.46 5.38
N SER A 673 -31.90 28.40 6.16
CA SER A 673 -33.26 27.86 6.33
C SER A 673 -34.20 28.84 7.03
N GLU A 674 -33.69 29.91 7.64
CA GLU A 674 -34.48 30.97 8.26
C GLU A 674 -35.21 31.84 7.23
N TYR A 675 -34.58 32.09 6.08
CA TYR A 675 -35.21 32.87 5.01
C TYR A 675 -36.22 32.02 4.25
N TRP A 676 -35.86 30.77 3.97
CA TRP A 676 -36.74 29.81 3.32
C TRP A 676 -36.31 28.39 3.67
N GLU A 677 -37.22 27.59 4.21
CA GLU A 677 -36.94 26.27 4.81
C GLU A 677 -36.22 25.32 3.82
N GLU A 678 -36.59 25.38 2.54
CA GLU A 678 -36.07 24.51 1.46
C GLU A 678 -34.81 25.05 0.76
N LEU A 679 -34.38 26.28 1.06
CA LEU A 679 -33.25 26.94 0.39
C LEU A 679 -31.91 26.19 0.53
N PRO A 680 -31.54 25.63 1.70
CA PRO A 680 -30.30 24.86 1.84
C PRO A 680 -30.27 23.66 0.89
N LEU A 681 -31.37 22.92 0.78
CA LEU A 681 -31.49 21.75 -0.11
C LEU A 681 -31.43 22.16 -1.58
N LEU A 682 -32.05 23.29 -1.95
CA LEU A 682 -31.95 23.86 -3.30
C LEU A 682 -30.50 24.21 -3.65
N ILE A 683 -29.76 24.87 -2.76
CA ILE A 683 -28.35 25.20 -2.98
C ILE A 683 -27.51 23.92 -3.15
N MET A 684 -27.77 22.90 -2.34
CA MET A 684 -27.08 21.61 -2.44
C MET A 684 -27.32 20.89 -3.78
N THR A 685 -28.55 20.93 -4.30
CA THR A 685 -28.86 20.36 -5.64
C THR A 685 -28.16 21.11 -6.76
N VAL A 686 -28.16 22.44 -6.73
CA VAL A 686 -27.45 23.27 -7.72
C VAL A 686 -25.95 22.99 -7.70
N ILE A 687 -25.36 22.95 -6.51
CA ILE A 687 -23.94 22.64 -6.32
C ILE A 687 -23.59 21.23 -6.85
N ALA A 688 -24.44 20.23 -6.57
CA ALA A 688 -24.25 18.87 -7.08
C ALA A 688 -24.38 18.78 -8.62
N ALA A 689 -25.32 19.51 -9.22
CA ALA A 689 -25.48 19.58 -10.67
C ALA A 689 -24.26 20.25 -11.35
N ILE A 690 -23.76 21.35 -10.79
CA ILE A 690 -22.55 22.02 -11.27
C ILE A 690 -21.35 21.08 -11.14
N GLN A 691 -21.21 20.37 -10.01
CA GLN A 691 -20.14 19.38 -9.82
C GLN A 691 -20.16 18.30 -10.90
N PHE A 692 -21.34 17.77 -11.23
CA PHE A 692 -21.48 16.76 -12.29
C PHE A 692 -20.97 17.29 -13.63
N ILE A 693 -21.38 18.50 -14.03
CA ILE A 693 -20.99 19.11 -15.30
C ILE A 693 -19.48 19.38 -15.34
N ILE A 694 -18.94 20.02 -14.29
CA ILE A 694 -17.51 20.37 -14.22
C ILE A 694 -16.65 19.12 -14.32
N PHE A 695 -16.96 18.06 -13.56
CA PHE A 695 -16.19 16.83 -13.59
C PHE A 695 -16.33 16.12 -14.94
N ALA A 696 -17.54 16.10 -15.53
CA ALA A 696 -17.78 15.47 -16.82
C ALA A 696 -17.05 16.16 -17.99
N VAL A 697 -16.91 17.49 -17.95
CA VAL A 697 -16.31 18.27 -19.06
C VAL A 697 -14.80 18.40 -18.94
N PHE A 698 -14.28 18.75 -17.75
CA PHE A 698 -12.89 19.17 -17.59
C PHE A 698 -11.95 18.07 -17.13
N VAL A 699 -12.46 16.97 -16.58
CA VAL A 699 -11.62 15.89 -16.03
C VAL A 699 -11.56 14.72 -17.03
N PRO A 700 -10.36 14.35 -17.53
CA PRO A 700 -10.19 13.20 -18.41
C PRO A 700 -10.32 11.88 -17.65
N GLU A 701 -10.64 10.80 -18.37
CA GLU A 701 -10.57 9.45 -17.80
C GLU A 701 -9.10 9.09 -17.51
N THR A 702 -8.85 8.61 -16.29
CA THR A 702 -7.50 8.38 -15.75
C THR A 702 -7.19 6.91 -15.57
N LYS A 703 -8.21 6.04 -15.58
CA LYS A 703 -8.03 4.59 -15.45
C LYS A 703 -7.26 4.03 -16.66
N GLY A 704 -6.18 3.32 -16.40
CA GLY A 704 -5.40 2.59 -17.42
C GLY A 704 -4.38 3.42 -18.18
N HIS A 705 -4.30 4.74 -17.94
CA HIS A 705 -3.23 5.58 -18.49
C HIS A 705 -1.99 5.55 -17.58
N SER A 706 -0.79 5.49 -18.18
CA SER A 706 0.46 5.66 -17.45
C SER A 706 0.51 7.07 -16.86
N MET A 707 0.95 7.20 -15.60
CA MET A 707 0.93 8.53 -15.00
C MET A 707 2.09 9.36 -15.54
N PRO A 708 1.85 10.65 -15.83
CA PRO A 708 2.89 11.50 -16.36
C PRO A 708 4.06 11.63 -15.38
N GLU A 709 5.27 11.38 -15.87
CA GLU A 709 6.49 11.49 -15.07
C GLU A 709 7.16 12.84 -15.21
N GLN A 710 7.03 13.43 -16.40
CA GLN A 710 7.65 14.68 -16.77
C GLN A 710 6.58 15.77 -16.90
N MET A 711 6.97 17.01 -16.65
CA MET A 711 6.09 18.13 -16.96
C MET A 711 5.79 18.11 -18.47
N PRO A 712 4.58 18.52 -18.88
CA PRO A 712 4.32 18.76 -20.30
C PRO A 712 5.39 19.73 -20.82
N MET A 713 6.02 19.43 -21.96
CA MET A 713 6.98 20.37 -22.54
C MET A 713 6.26 21.67 -22.88
N LYS A 714 6.87 22.81 -22.52
CA LYS A 714 6.37 24.13 -22.91
C LYS A 714 6.29 24.13 -24.43
N ARG A 715 5.08 24.25 -25.01
CA ARG A 715 4.91 24.43 -26.45
C ARG A 715 5.77 25.61 -26.85
N SER A 716 6.92 25.35 -27.47
CA SER A 716 7.71 26.39 -28.10
C SER A 716 6.79 27.03 -29.12
N LYS A 717 6.61 28.36 -29.03
CA LYS A 717 5.87 29.10 -30.06
C LYS A 717 6.57 29.05 -31.44
N ASN A 718 7.79 28.51 -31.51
CA ASN A 718 8.53 28.28 -32.74
C ASN A 718 9.05 26.83 -32.77
N SER A 719 8.32 25.94 -33.42
CA SER A 719 8.88 24.77 -34.11
C SER A 719 7.77 24.14 -34.95
N ASP A 720 7.51 24.73 -36.12
CA ASP A 720 7.37 23.89 -37.30
C ASP A 720 8.65 23.06 -37.44
N TYR A 721 8.51 21.85 -37.98
CA TYR A 721 9.52 20.83 -38.29
C TYR A 721 9.64 19.64 -37.31
N GLN A 722 9.28 18.49 -37.90
CA GLN A 722 9.69 17.11 -37.62
C GLN A 722 8.96 16.35 -36.51
N THR A 723 7.84 15.74 -36.90
CA THR A 723 7.36 14.47 -36.34
C THR A 723 8.44 13.38 -36.48
N PRO A 724 8.88 12.71 -35.41
CA PRO A 724 9.64 11.47 -35.53
C PRO A 724 8.71 10.33 -35.99
N PRO A 725 9.12 9.48 -36.95
CA PRO A 725 8.28 8.45 -37.52
C PRO A 725 8.33 7.18 -36.67
N ASP A 726 7.68 7.15 -35.50
CA ASP A 726 7.63 5.92 -34.67
C ASP A 726 6.31 5.71 -33.91
N GLN A 727 5.23 6.43 -34.26
CA GLN A 727 3.91 6.27 -33.60
C GLN A 727 2.79 5.70 -34.48
N GLU A 728 3.04 5.33 -35.73
CA GLU A 728 2.02 4.75 -36.63
C GLU A 728 1.92 3.21 -36.60
N LEU A 729 2.64 2.52 -35.71
CA LEU A 729 2.66 1.04 -35.67
C LEU A 729 1.92 0.39 -34.50
N ILE A 730 1.15 1.15 -33.70
CA ILE A 730 0.40 0.59 -32.54
C ILE A 730 -1.13 0.58 -32.76
N GLU A 731 -1.64 1.09 -33.88
CA GLU A 731 -3.05 0.89 -34.27
C GLU A 731 -3.16 0.11 -35.58
N LYS A 732 -2.90 -1.20 -35.51
CA LYS A 732 -3.54 -2.24 -36.33
C LYS A 732 -3.68 -3.53 -35.54
#